data_AF-A0A430GSQ9-F1
#
_entry.id   AF-A0A430GSQ9-F1
#
_cell.length_a   1.000
_cell.length_b   1.000
_cell.length_c   1.000
_cell.angle_alpha   90.00
_cell.angle_beta   90.00
_cell.angle_gamma   90.00
#
_symmetry.space_group_name_H-M   'P 1'
#
loop_
_entity.id
_entity.type
_entity.pdbx_description
1 polymer ?
#
loop_
_entity_poly.entity_id
_entity_poly.type
_entity_poly.pdbx_seq_one_letter_code
_entity_poly.pdbx_strand_id
1 'polypeptide(L)'
;WVSLGINLIGLIPIPPSMAAARMSLRPTLHLVKQELKTAASNLGEAIVTTLVGHLNATIMGELDKFIDGAIEKLDGILKSCADLADKIIDNLVDILRRVLGQKDLFTVAKPGAAETKVHDPKTQSTWSRMWGTAVRYSKQSANYVAKAAANQLPDGVASKVNGVITQMLDFKRLLRGQLSTLANKEAQASIMWLLHKLRDALLKKKGKRAAIVPPQAGAKAEKENPGTPLGHINKQAGAQGTGGCKNCPAPARKGASISLSTGNESFTHTDFVLAAPLPIEWARTYASDLDAFDRGSLGARWITPYSMRVDVATPVRGARQGKASLVHHAADGRSHAYPPLEVGQTWFDRIEEVSLSRLSESLLVLDFGKPLPAGEQGEWREIYEYVDSKQPHFRLVAQQAKDGMSIGLRYDHVIAATGERVLSDIISKHGEAVMAHVGTKPDAQTGLIQSLWELKDGQVVRQLAAYTHDAERDLVAAQDEDGASWSYTYSHHLVTRYTDRTGRGMNLEYDGTGADAKAVREWSDDGSFALKLEWDRNIRLTYVTDALGGETWHYYDIEGYTYRIIHPDRLQEWFFRDDAKNITRHVHTDGTTDDYTYDADGNLQTHTRADGSRVHFEYDSLHRLTGVRDAEGGVWKRDYDAQGHLTEEIDPLGHKTEYAYDKAGRPVRITDAKGGVKALAYSASGQLLSYTDCSGKTSRWEYDERGRLTKAIDAAGNATGYRYAAGQLEEVVQPDQTIEQFEHDAEGRLLKHTDALGRATRYSYTRAGLIAGRTDAAGRSLRYYWDLLGRLTELQ
;
A
#
# COMPACT_ATOMS: atom_id res chain seq x y z
N TRP A 1 -13.81 7.25 33.95
CA TRP A 1 -14.89 8.22 33.67
C TRP A 1 -14.59 9.13 32.48
N VAL A 2 -13.54 9.96 32.49
CA VAL A 2 -13.23 10.86 31.36
C VAL A 2 -13.03 10.13 30.02
N SER A 3 -12.30 9.02 29.99
CA SER A 3 -12.14 8.21 28.75
C SER A 3 -13.46 7.61 28.28
N LEU A 4 -14.34 7.22 29.22
CA LEU A 4 -15.68 6.72 28.90
C LEU A 4 -16.53 7.84 28.29
N GLY A 5 -16.51 9.05 28.87
CA GLY A 5 -17.23 10.20 28.33
C GLY A 5 -16.68 10.70 26.98
N ILE A 6 -15.36 10.69 26.77
CA ILE A 6 -14.74 10.99 25.46
C ILE A 6 -15.19 9.97 24.39
N ASN A 7 -15.30 8.69 24.78
CA ASN A 7 -15.82 7.66 23.88
C ASN A 7 -17.33 7.83 23.61
N LEU A 8 -18.11 8.33 24.58
CA LEU A 8 -19.55 8.60 24.43
C LEU A 8 -19.86 9.79 23.50
N ILE A 9 -18.96 10.79 23.39
CA ILE A 9 -19.10 11.92 22.44
C ILE A 9 -19.16 11.43 20.98
N GLY A 10 -18.48 10.32 20.66
CA GLY A 10 -18.50 9.72 19.32
C GLY A 10 -19.84 9.09 18.92
N LEU A 11 -20.79 8.93 19.85
CA LEU A 11 -22.01 8.13 19.66
C LEU A 11 -23.29 8.97 19.43
N ILE A 12 -23.21 10.31 19.37
CA ILE A 12 -24.40 11.20 19.37
C ILE A 12 -24.57 11.92 18.02
N PRO A 13 -25.82 12.03 17.49
CA PRO A 13 -26.09 12.66 16.19
C PRO A 13 -26.19 14.19 16.32
N ILE A 14 -25.15 14.89 15.86
CA ILE A 14 -25.09 16.35 15.59
C ILE A 14 -24.67 16.47 14.10
N PRO A 15 -25.09 17.50 13.32
CA PRO A 15 -25.38 17.33 11.89
C PRO A 15 -24.31 16.65 11.02
N PRO A 16 -24.74 16.03 9.89
CA PRO A 16 -23.89 15.19 9.02
C PRO A 16 -22.59 15.85 8.54
N SER A 17 -22.56 17.19 8.44
CA SER A 17 -21.40 17.98 8.01
C SER A 17 -20.23 17.99 9.00
N MET A 18 -20.39 17.48 10.23
CA MET A 18 -19.38 17.60 11.30
C MET A 18 -18.70 16.27 11.66
N ALA A 19 -18.63 15.32 10.74
CA ALA A 19 -18.10 13.98 11.02
C ALA A 19 -16.55 13.92 11.02
N ALA A 20 -15.87 14.65 10.13
CA ALA A 20 -14.41 14.79 10.16
C ALA A 20 -13.90 15.46 11.46
N ALA A 21 -14.64 16.47 11.94
CA ALA A 21 -14.38 17.13 13.22
C ALA A 21 -14.59 16.17 14.43
N ARG A 22 -15.56 15.24 14.37
CA ARG A 22 -15.76 14.21 15.41
C ARG A 22 -14.65 13.16 15.44
N MET A 23 -14.19 12.73 14.27
CA MET A 23 -13.12 11.74 14.13
C MET A 23 -11.75 12.28 14.55
N SER A 24 -11.55 13.60 14.48
CA SER A 24 -10.36 14.29 14.98
C SER A 24 -10.48 14.70 16.46
N LEU A 25 -11.66 15.14 16.94
CA LEU A 25 -11.83 15.60 18.33
C LEU A 25 -11.65 14.50 19.36
N ARG A 26 -12.07 13.25 19.09
CA ARG A 26 -11.95 12.15 20.05
C ARG A 26 -10.48 11.74 20.32
N PRO A 27 -9.63 11.51 19.30
CA PRO A 27 -8.19 11.37 19.48
C PRO A 27 -7.58 12.61 20.13
N THR A 28 -7.97 13.81 19.71
CA THR A 28 -7.48 15.07 20.29
C THR A 28 -7.75 15.14 21.80
N LEU A 29 -8.97 14.83 22.26
CA LEU A 29 -9.31 14.85 23.68
C LEU A 29 -8.59 13.74 24.49
N HIS A 30 -8.31 12.58 23.88
CA HIS A 30 -7.49 11.54 24.49
C HIS A 30 -6.02 11.95 24.60
N LEU A 31 -5.45 12.54 23.55
CA LEU A 31 -4.07 13.05 23.52
C LEU A 31 -3.89 14.21 24.50
N VAL A 32 -4.78 15.21 24.49
CA VAL A 32 -4.79 16.31 25.46
C VAL A 32 -4.83 15.75 26.88
N LYS A 33 -5.65 14.72 27.13
CA LYS A 33 -5.71 14.06 28.44
C LYS A 33 -4.43 13.30 28.80
N GLN A 34 -3.80 12.62 27.84
CA GLN A 34 -2.57 11.85 28.04
C GLN A 34 -1.39 12.79 28.34
N GLU A 35 -1.28 13.89 27.61
CA GLU A 35 -0.22 14.89 27.81
C GLU A 35 -0.41 15.71 29.10
N LEU A 36 -1.65 15.92 29.53
CA LEU A 36 -1.94 16.53 30.83
C LEU A 36 -1.62 15.63 32.03
N LYS A 37 -1.49 14.32 31.82
CA LYS A 37 -1.04 13.39 32.85
C LYS A 37 0.48 13.39 33.00
N THR A 38 1.21 13.68 31.92
CA THR A 38 2.68 13.68 31.87
C THR A 38 3.29 15.04 32.20
N ALA A 39 2.63 16.15 31.83
CA ALA A 39 3.10 17.50 32.14
C ALA A 39 2.42 18.07 33.41
N ALA A 40 3.20 18.21 34.50
CA ALA A 40 2.74 18.86 35.71
C ALA A 40 2.38 20.35 35.43
N SER A 41 1.12 20.67 35.71
CA SER A 41 0.54 22.00 35.97
C SER A 41 0.56 23.13 34.93
N ASN A 42 1.17 23.02 33.75
CA ASN A 42 0.98 24.04 32.70
C ASN A 42 0.98 23.46 31.27
N LEU A 43 -0.15 23.66 30.56
CA LEU A 43 -0.23 23.51 29.10
C LEU A 43 0.68 24.57 28.45
N GLY A 44 1.94 24.21 28.18
CA GLY A 44 2.90 25.09 27.51
C GLY A 44 2.49 25.45 26.08
N GLU A 45 2.92 26.62 25.61
CA GLU A 45 2.69 27.16 24.27
C GLU A 45 3.13 26.20 23.15
N ALA A 46 4.12 25.35 23.40
CA ALA A 46 4.61 24.30 22.49
C ALA A 46 3.59 23.16 22.28
N ILE A 47 2.89 22.71 23.33
CA ILE A 47 1.92 21.61 23.28
C ILE A 47 0.67 22.05 22.51
N VAL A 48 0.26 23.31 22.70
CA VAL A 48 -0.80 23.97 21.91
C VAL A 48 -0.40 24.12 20.45
N THR A 49 0.86 24.43 20.17
CA THR A 49 1.36 24.56 18.79
C THR A 49 1.33 23.21 18.06
N THR A 50 1.64 22.11 18.77
CA THR A 50 1.61 20.73 18.28
C THR A 50 0.16 20.25 18.02
N LEU A 51 -0.74 20.47 18.98
CA LEU A 51 -2.18 20.18 18.85
C LEU A 51 -2.86 20.95 17.70
N VAL A 52 -2.39 22.17 17.41
CA VAL A 52 -2.92 22.99 16.30
C VAL A 52 -2.12 22.82 15.00
N GLY A 53 -0.98 22.13 15.01
CA GLY A 53 -0.29 21.66 13.79
C GLY A 53 -1.06 20.49 13.15
N HIS A 54 -1.57 19.61 14.00
CA HIS A 54 -2.45 18.51 13.67
C HIS A 54 -3.78 18.83 13.00
N LEU A 55 -4.32 20.01 13.30
CA LEU A 55 -5.63 20.42 12.83
C LEU A 55 -5.43 21.42 11.69
N ASN A 56 -5.76 20.98 10.47
CA ASN A 56 -5.59 21.75 9.23
C ASN A 56 -6.06 23.21 9.35
N ALA A 57 -5.42 24.13 8.60
CA ALA A 57 -5.89 25.49 8.42
C ALA A 57 -7.33 25.58 7.86
N THR A 58 -7.74 24.61 7.02
CA THR A 58 -9.11 24.51 6.49
C THR A 58 -10.11 24.10 7.57
N ILE A 59 -9.69 23.27 8.54
CA ILE A 59 -10.51 22.80 9.66
C ILE A 59 -10.59 23.87 10.75
N MET A 60 -9.56 24.68 11.01
CA MET A 60 -9.59 25.72 12.06
C MET A 60 -10.79 26.67 11.96
N GLY A 61 -11.23 27.03 10.75
CA GLY A 61 -12.41 27.88 10.55
C GLY A 61 -13.75 27.22 10.93
N GLU A 62 -13.80 25.89 10.88
CA GLU A 62 -14.96 25.08 11.26
C GLU A 62 -14.84 24.51 12.67
N LEU A 63 -13.61 24.30 13.15
CA LEU A 63 -13.27 23.72 14.44
C LEU A 63 -13.59 24.65 15.58
N ASP A 64 -13.37 25.97 15.41
CA ASP A 64 -13.81 26.96 16.40
C ASP A 64 -15.33 26.88 16.60
N LYS A 65 -16.09 26.91 15.49
CA LYS A 65 -17.56 26.78 15.50
C LYS A 65 -18.01 25.43 16.06
N PHE A 66 -17.23 24.37 15.82
CA PHE A 66 -17.52 23.03 16.30
C PHE A 66 -17.21 22.87 17.79
N ILE A 67 -16.10 23.40 18.29
CA ILE A 67 -15.74 23.39 19.71
C ILE A 67 -16.71 24.26 20.49
N ASP A 68 -17.08 25.43 19.97
CA ASP A 68 -18.12 26.27 20.56
C ASP A 68 -19.46 25.53 20.57
N GLY A 69 -19.86 24.92 19.45
CA GLY A 69 -21.07 24.10 19.38
C GLY A 69 -21.02 22.84 20.27
N ALA A 70 -19.84 22.27 20.51
CA ALA A 70 -19.65 21.14 21.41
C ALA A 70 -19.74 21.57 22.87
N ILE A 71 -19.13 22.70 23.24
CA ILE A 71 -19.24 23.32 24.57
C ILE A 71 -20.71 23.61 24.89
N GLU A 72 -21.46 24.19 23.95
CA GLU A 72 -22.89 24.49 24.11
C GLU A 72 -23.76 23.24 24.31
N LYS A 73 -23.43 22.14 23.64
CA LYS A 73 -24.27 20.94 23.61
C LYS A 73 -23.83 19.84 24.59
N LEU A 74 -22.61 19.90 25.12
CA LEU A 74 -22.01 18.83 25.95
C LEU A 74 -22.82 18.55 27.21
N ASP A 75 -23.37 19.57 27.87
CA ASP A 75 -24.18 19.38 29.08
C ASP A 75 -25.48 18.59 28.78
N GLY A 76 -26.21 19.00 27.74
CA GLY A 76 -27.41 18.30 27.28
C GLY A 76 -27.13 16.89 26.77
N ILE A 77 -25.97 16.67 26.16
CA ILE A 77 -25.45 15.38 25.73
C ILE A 77 -25.22 14.45 26.92
N LEU A 78 -24.43 14.89 27.92
CA LEU A 78 -24.09 14.08 29.08
C LEU A 78 -25.32 13.81 29.94
N LYS A 79 -26.27 14.75 30.00
CA LYS A 79 -27.58 14.57 30.63
C LYS A 79 -28.44 13.53 29.93
N SER A 80 -28.50 13.57 28.59
CA SER A 80 -29.22 12.56 27.79
C SER A 80 -28.61 11.16 27.95
N CYS A 81 -27.27 11.07 28.04
CA CYS A 81 -26.56 9.83 28.33
C CYS A 81 -26.86 9.30 29.73
N ALA A 82 -26.89 10.19 30.74
CA ALA A 82 -27.29 9.82 32.09
C ALA A 82 -28.73 9.27 32.08
N ASP A 83 -29.69 10.02 31.52
CA ASP A 83 -31.10 9.62 31.45
C ASP A 83 -31.31 8.29 30.72
N LEU A 84 -30.52 8.01 29.68
CA LEU A 84 -30.55 6.71 29.00
C LEU A 84 -30.01 5.59 29.88
N ALA A 85 -28.88 5.80 30.54
CA ALA A 85 -28.31 4.82 31.46
C ALA A 85 -29.23 4.57 32.65
N ASP A 86 -29.89 5.61 33.15
CA ASP A 86 -30.89 5.51 34.20
C ASP A 86 -32.08 4.67 33.76
N LYS A 87 -32.59 4.87 32.54
CA LYS A 87 -33.67 4.04 31.98
C LYS A 87 -33.25 2.57 31.83
N ILE A 88 -32.02 2.31 31.43
CA ILE A 88 -31.49 0.94 31.31
C ILE A 88 -31.42 0.28 32.70
N ILE A 89 -30.84 0.97 33.67
CA ILE A 89 -30.71 0.44 35.04
C ILE A 89 -32.09 0.29 35.68
N ASP A 90 -33.02 1.24 35.47
CA ASP A 90 -34.39 1.15 35.97
C ASP A 90 -35.12 -0.04 35.37
N ASN A 91 -34.99 -0.30 34.07
CA ASN A 91 -35.57 -1.47 33.44
C ASN A 91 -35.01 -2.78 34.02
N LEU A 92 -33.69 -2.84 34.24
CA LEU A 92 -33.05 -4.01 34.85
C LEU A 92 -33.47 -4.22 36.31
N VAL A 93 -33.54 -3.14 37.10
CA VAL A 93 -34.03 -3.14 38.48
C VAL A 93 -35.51 -3.56 38.52
N ASP A 94 -36.34 -3.07 37.62
CA ASP A 94 -37.75 -3.47 37.53
C ASP A 94 -37.90 -4.95 37.15
N ILE A 95 -37.04 -5.48 36.28
CA ILE A 95 -36.99 -6.92 35.97
C ILE A 95 -36.62 -7.72 37.22
N LEU A 96 -35.60 -7.31 37.96
CA LEU A 96 -35.17 -7.99 39.18
C LEU A 96 -36.22 -7.91 40.30
N ARG A 97 -36.94 -6.78 40.43
CA ARG A 97 -38.06 -6.62 41.38
C ARG A 97 -39.28 -7.47 41.00
N ARG A 98 -39.53 -7.69 39.70
CA ARG A 98 -40.57 -8.60 39.21
C ARG A 98 -40.22 -10.07 39.48
N VAL A 99 -38.94 -10.44 39.40
CA VAL A 99 -38.45 -11.77 39.79
C VAL A 99 -38.62 -12.03 41.30
N LEU A 100 -38.66 -10.98 42.13
CA LEU A 100 -38.94 -11.05 43.56
C LEU A 100 -40.43 -11.04 43.93
N GLY A 101 -41.34 -11.05 42.94
CA GLY A 101 -42.80 -11.08 43.18
C GLY A 101 -43.41 -9.76 43.68
N GLN A 102 -42.67 -8.65 43.65
CA GLN A 102 -43.11 -7.35 44.21
C GLN A 102 -43.99 -6.51 43.25
N LYS A 103 -44.21 -6.96 42.00
CA LYS A 103 -45.12 -6.36 40.99
C LYS A 103 -45.62 -7.44 40.02
N ASP A 104 -46.83 -7.28 39.48
CA ASP A 104 -47.36 -8.15 38.41
C ASP A 104 -46.49 -8.11 37.14
N LEU A 105 -46.32 -9.27 36.50
CA LEU A 105 -45.29 -9.41 35.45
C LEU A 105 -45.60 -8.63 34.15
N PHE A 106 -46.87 -8.49 33.71
CA PHE A 106 -47.29 -7.58 32.61
C PHE A 106 -48.78 -7.18 32.66
N THR A 107 -49.12 -5.91 32.40
CA THR A 107 -50.41 -5.49 31.84
C THR A 107 -50.34 -5.55 30.31
N VAL A 108 -51.17 -6.38 29.68
CA VAL A 108 -51.30 -6.43 28.21
C VAL A 108 -52.48 -5.55 27.80
N ALA A 109 -52.20 -4.45 27.10
CA ALA A 109 -53.26 -3.67 26.46
C ALA A 109 -53.85 -4.46 25.27
N LYS A 110 -55.19 -4.43 25.12
CA LYS A 110 -55.93 -4.96 23.96
C LYS A 110 -55.54 -4.22 22.66
N PRO A 111 -55.66 -4.87 21.47
CA PRO A 111 -55.18 -4.32 20.21
C PRO A 111 -56.06 -3.16 19.73
N GLY A 112 -55.45 -2.00 19.51
CA GLY A 112 -56.05 -0.90 18.74
C GLY A 112 -55.77 -1.08 17.25
N ALA A 113 -56.74 -0.72 16.42
CA ALA A 113 -56.83 -0.98 14.98
C ALA A 113 -55.62 -0.50 14.16
N ALA A 114 -55.40 -1.17 13.02
CA ALA A 114 -54.36 -0.88 12.05
C ALA A 114 -54.39 0.58 11.57
N GLU A 115 -53.32 1.33 11.83
CA GLU A 115 -52.98 2.53 11.07
C GLU A 115 -51.96 2.18 9.99
N THR A 116 -52.46 2.19 8.76
CA THR A 116 -51.72 2.26 7.52
C THR A 116 -51.14 3.67 7.35
N LYS A 117 -49.84 3.87 7.57
CA LYS A 117 -49.02 4.93 6.93
C LYS A 117 -47.52 4.74 7.14
N VAL A 118 -46.92 4.18 6.08
CA VAL A 118 -45.64 4.50 5.43
C VAL A 118 -44.73 5.56 6.12
N HIS A 119 -43.57 5.09 6.57
CA HIS A 119 -42.23 5.68 6.42
C HIS A 119 -42.03 7.19 6.74
N ASP A 120 -41.37 7.50 7.85
CA ASP A 120 -40.68 8.80 8.08
C ASP A 120 -39.16 8.53 8.28
N PRO A 121 -38.29 9.00 7.37
CA PRO A 121 -36.85 8.70 7.38
C PRO A 121 -36.01 9.61 8.30
N LYS A 122 -36.57 10.47 9.16
CA LYS A 122 -35.76 11.49 9.87
C LYS A 122 -35.43 11.25 11.35
N THR A 123 -35.90 10.19 12.04
CA THR A 123 -35.77 10.20 13.53
C THR A 123 -35.50 8.89 14.28
N GLN A 124 -35.10 7.74 13.69
CA GLN A 124 -34.85 6.53 14.52
C GLN A 124 -33.62 5.68 14.11
N SER A 125 -32.71 5.47 15.08
CA SER A 125 -31.51 4.63 14.93
C SER A 125 -31.82 3.13 15.08
N THR A 126 -31.03 2.31 14.37
CA THR A 126 -31.15 0.86 14.22
C THR A 126 -31.07 0.07 15.54
N TRP A 127 -30.58 0.67 16.63
CA TRP A 127 -30.53 0.04 17.95
C TRP A 127 -31.92 -0.10 18.60
N SER A 128 -32.84 0.84 18.38
CA SER A 128 -34.22 0.76 18.91
C SER A 128 -35.01 -0.40 18.30
N ARG A 129 -34.66 -0.78 17.07
CA ARG A 129 -35.31 -1.87 16.32
C ARG A 129 -34.75 -3.24 16.72
N MET A 130 -33.43 -3.34 16.91
CA MET A 130 -32.77 -4.58 17.34
C MET A 130 -33.15 -4.94 18.80
N TRP A 131 -33.31 -3.93 19.65
CA TRP A 131 -33.82 -4.14 21.01
C TRP A 131 -35.36 -4.25 21.03
N GLY A 132 -36.10 -3.50 20.22
CA GLY A 132 -37.56 -3.62 20.14
C GLY A 132 -38.08 -4.98 19.64
N THR A 133 -37.23 -5.75 18.96
CA THR A 133 -37.49 -7.14 18.52
C THR A 133 -37.00 -8.17 19.55
N ALA A 134 -35.85 -7.97 20.18
CA ALA A 134 -35.39 -8.82 21.29
C ALA A 134 -36.28 -8.72 22.55
N VAL A 135 -36.84 -7.55 22.87
CA VAL A 135 -37.88 -7.36 23.92
C VAL A 135 -39.22 -8.02 23.53
N ARG A 136 -39.49 -8.18 22.23
CA ARG A 136 -40.73 -8.81 21.74
C ARG A 136 -40.64 -10.33 21.76
N TYR A 137 -39.47 -10.88 21.43
CA TYR A 137 -39.20 -12.32 21.52
C TYR A 137 -39.01 -12.81 22.96
N SER A 138 -38.56 -11.96 23.90
CA SER A 138 -38.46 -12.31 25.32
C SER A 138 -39.79 -12.33 26.08
N LYS A 139 -40.89 -11.88 25.48
CA LYS A 139 -42.22 -11.79 26.13
C LYS A 139 -43.08 -13.05 25.98
N GLN A 140 -42.77 -13.97 25.05
CA GLN A 140 -43.52 -15.22 24.90
C GLN A 140 -42.88 -16.40 25.63
N SER A 141 -41.55 -16.47 25.76
CA SER A 141 -40.86 -17.55 26.48
C SER A 141 -40.79 -17.36 28.00
N ALA A 142 -40.86 -16.11 28.49
CA ALA A 142 -40.72 -15.81 29.92
C ALA A 142 -41.98 -16.10 30.76
N ASN A 143 -43.19 -16.09 30.18
CA ASN A 143 -44.43 -16.37 30.94
C ASN A 143 -44.60 -17.86 31.28
N TYR A 144 -43.94 -18.76 30.54
CA TYR A 144 -43.96 -20.19 30.85
C TYR A 144 -43.01 -20.56 32.00
N VAL A 145 -41.88 -19.85 32.11
CA VAL A 145 -40.83 -20.13 33.11
C VAL A 145 -41.03 -19.35 34.42
N ALA A 146 -41.57 -18.12 34.38
CA ALA A 146 -41.75 -17.30 35.58
C ALA A 146 -42.85 -17.81 36.54
N LYS A 147 -43.88 -18.51 36.04
CA LYS A 147 -44.96 -19.05 36.89
C LYS A 147 -44.55 -20.32 37.65
N ALA A 148 -43.50 -21.01 37.20
CA ALA A 148 -42.98 -22.21 37.84
C ALA A 148 -41.90 -21.93 38.91
N ALA A 149 -41.24 -20.77 38.87
CA ALA A 149 -40.06 -20.49 39.69
C ALA A 149 -40.28 -19.53 40.89
N ALA A 150 -41.38 -18.77 40.95
CA ALA A 150 -41.58 -17.80 42.02
C ALA A 150 -41.94 -18.42 43.39
N ASN A 151 -42.49 -19.64 43.42
CA ASN A 151 -42.92 -20.31 44.66
C ASN A 151 -41.86 -21.23 45.29
N GLN A 152 -40.60 -21.20 44.81
CA GLN A 152 -39.51 -22.04 45.34
C GLN A 152 -38.19 -21.30 45.55
N LEU A 153 -38.21 -19.99 45.77
CA LEU A 153 -36.99 -19.24 46.08
C LEU A 153 -36.67 -19.36 47.59
N PRO A 154 -35.56 -19.99 48.00
CA PRO A 154 -35.14 -20.02 49.40
C PRO A 154 -34.73 -18.62 49.89
N ASP A 155 -34.94 -18.33 51.18
CA ASP A 155 -34.79 -16.99 51.81
C ASP A 155 -33.43 -16.31 51.55
N GLY A 156 -32.39 -17.07 51.23
CA GLY A 156 -31.05 -16.56 50.87
C GLY A 156 -30.94 -15.94 49.47
N VAL A 157 -31.85 -16.20 48.55
CA VAL A 157 -31.79 -15.68 47.16
C VAL A 157 -32.42 -14.30 47.06
N ALA A 158 -33.52 -14.06 47.79
CA ALA A 158 -34.17 -12.76 47.82
C ALA A 158 -33.25 -11.65 48.37
N SER A 159 -32.47 -11.94 49.42
CA SER A 159 -31.50 -11.01 49.98
C SER A 159 -30.35 -10.69 49.01
N LYS A 160 -29.85 -11.69 48.27
CA LYS A 160 -28.80 -11.50 47.24
C LYS A 160 -29.31 -10.67 46.06
N VAL A 161 -30.52 -10.92 45.57
CA VAL A 161 -31.12 -10.14 44.49
C VAL A 161 -31.41 -8.70 44.94
N ASN A 162 -31.88 -8.50 46.18
CA ASN A 162 -31.99 -7.16 46.78
C ASN A 162 -30.64 -6.47 46.94
N GLY A 163 -29.57 -7.21 47.25
CA GLY A 163 -28.20 -6.71 47.25
C GLY A 163 -27.75 -6.24 45.86
N VAL A 164 -28.04 -7.01 44.81
CA VAL A 164 -27.75 -6.63 43.41
C VAL A 164 -28.57 -5.41 42.99
N ILE A 165 -29.86 -5.33 43.35
CA ILE A 165 -30.70 -4.14 43.10
C ILE A 165 -30.10 -2.91 43.77
N THR A 166 -29.64 -3.04 45.01
CA THR A 166 -29.01 -1.95 45.76
C THR A 166 -27.72 -1.50 45.09
N GLN A 167 -26.84 -2.44 44.70
CA GLN A 167 -25.62 -2.15 43.96
C GLN A 167 -25.89 -1.48 42.60
N MET A 168 -26.94 -1.90 41.89
CA MET A 168 -27.35 -1.27 40.63
C MET A 168 -27.86 0.15 40.83
N LEU A 169 -28.65 0.41 41.87
CA LEU A 169 -29.15 1.76 42.20
C LEU A 169 -28.02 2.68 42.70
N ASP A 170 -27.06 2.14 43.44
CA ASP A 170 -25.85 2.87 43.84
C ASP A 170 -24.97 3.18 42.62
N PHE A 171 -24.78 2.22 41.73
CA PHE A 171 -24.08 2.42 40.46
C PHE A 171 -24.79 3.45 39.58
N LYS A 172 -26.11 3.44 39.52
CA LYS A 172 -26.93 4.46 38.83
C LYS A 172 -26.62 5.86 39.33
N ARG A 173 -26.67 6.05 40.66
CA ARG A 173 -26.36 7.33 41.31
C ARG A 173 -24.90 7.75 41.07
N LEU A 174 -23.96 6.82 41.18
CA LEU A 174 -22.54 7.05 40.93
C LEU A 174 -22.28 7.46 39.47
N LEU A 175 -22.84 6.72 38.51
CA LEU A 175 -22.71 6.97 37.07
C LEU A 175 -23.24 8.34 36.69
N ARG A 176 -24.45 8.68 37.16
CA ARG A 176 -25.05 10.00 36.93
C ARG A 176 -24.20 11.12 37.53
N GLY A 177 -23.69 10.94 38.75
CA GLY A 177 -22.77 11.89 39.38
C GLY A 177 -21.44 12.03 38.64
N GLN A 178 -20.87 10.94 38.14
CA GLN A 178 -19.64 10.98 37.35
C GLN A 178 -19.85 11.65 36.00
N LEU A 179 -20.97 11.39 35.31
CA LEU A 179 -21.30 12.05 34.05
C LEU A 179 -21.52 13.57 34.22
N SER A 180 -22.16 14.00 35.31
CA SER A 180 -22.31 15.44 35.59
C SER A 180 -20.97 16.10 35.91
N THR A 181 -20.03 15.42 36.59
CA THR A 181 -18.68 15.95 36.79
C THR A 181 -17.90 16.15 35.49
N LEU A 182 -18.19 15.39 34.43
CA LEU A 182 -17.54 15.54 33.12
C LEU A 182 -18.03 16.79 32.36
N ALA A 183 -19.22 17.30 32.69
CA ALA A 183 -19.78 18.54 32.15
C ALA A 183 -19.28 19.80 32.89
N ASN A 184 -18.63 19.64 34.04
CA ASN A 184 -18.20 20.76 34.87
C ASN A 184 -16.90 21.38 34.33
N LYS A 185 -16.96 22.64 33.90
CA LYS A 185 -15.81 23.43 33.42
C LYS A 185 -14.70 23.59 34.48
N GLU A 186 -15.01 23.56 35.77
CA GLU A 186 -14.04 23.77 36.86
C GLU A 186 -13.40 22.46 37.34
N ALA A 187 -13.99 21.31 37.00
CA ALA A 187 -13.44 20.01 37.34
C ALA A 187 -12.24 19.68 36.43
N GLN A 188 -11.04 19.62 37.01
CA GLN A 188 -9.82 19.33 36.27
C GLN A 188 -9.93 17.98 35.53
N ALA A 189 -9.47 17.96 34.27
CA ALA A 189 -9.58 16.83 33.35
C ALA A 189 -11.01 16.38 33.01
N SER A 190 -12.04 17.16 33.34
CA SER A 190 -13.39 16.97 32.77
C SER A 190 -13.38 17.26 31.26
N ILE A 191 -14.39 16.77 30.55
CA ILE A 191 -14.48 16.98 29.10
C ILE A 191 -14.72 18.45 28.79
N MET A 192 -15.57 19.11 29.59
CA MET A 192 -15.84 20.54 29.47
C MET A 192 -14.57 21.37 29.72
N TRP A 193 -13.78 21.01 30.72
CA TRP A 193 -12.51 21.69 31.02
C TRP A 193 -11.49 21.49 29.89
N LEU A 194 -11.38 20.27 29.33
CA LEU A 194 -10.51 19.97 28.19
C LEU A 194 -10.90 20.78 26.94
N LEU A 195 -12.21 20.89 26.64
CA LEU A 195 -12.72 21.66 25.51
C LEU A 195 -12.46 23.17 25.66
N HIS A 196 -12.61 23.72 26.87
CA HIS A 196 -12.29 25.12 27.12
C HIS A 196 -10.79 25.41 27.00
N LYS A 197 -9.92 24.51 27.49
CA LYS A 197 -8.47 24.63 27.31
C LYS A 197 -8.07 24.59 25.84
N LEU A 198 -8.73 23.73 25.05
CA LEU A 198 -8.54 23.65 23.60
C LEU A 198 -9.03 24.92 22.88
N ARG A 199 -10.17 25.48 23.28
CA ARG A 199 -10.72 26.73 22.71
C ARG A 199 -9.82 27.93 22.99
N ASP A 200 -9.39 28.11 24.23
CA ASP A 200 -8.54 29.24 24.63
C ASP A 200 -7.16 29.19 23.92
N ALA A 201 -6.68 27.98 23.64
CA ALA A 201 -5.48 27.71 22.85
C ALA A 201 -5.64 28.10 21.37
N LEU A 202 -6.79 27.78 20.75
CA LEU A 202 -7.10 28.15 19.36
C LEU A 202 -7.18 29.68 19.16
N LEU A 203 -7.83 30.38 20.10
CA LEU A 203 -7.98 31.84 20.05
C LEU A 203 -6.63 32.58 20.09
N LYS A 204 -5.64 32.05 20.84
CA LYS A 204 -4.29 32.65 20.92
C LYS A 204 -3.48 32.52 19.62
N LYS A 205 -3.68 31.47 18.81
CA LYS A 205 -2.96 31.29 17.53
C LYS A 205 -3.52 32.15 16.39
N LYS A 206 -4.84 32.42 16.39
CA LYS A 206 -5.51 33.29 15.41
C LYS A 206 -4.91 34.71 15.38
N GLY A 207 -4.49 35.23 16.53
CA GLY A 207 -3.83 36.53 16.65
C GLY A 207 -2.43 36.62 16.03
N LYS A 208 -1.75 35.49 15.76
CA LYS A 208 -0.39 35.45 15.19
C LYS A 208 -0.34 35.23 13.67
N ARG A 209 -1.49 35.05 12.98
CA ARG A 209 -1.59 34.86 11.52
C ARG A 209 -2.17 36.08 10.76
N ALA A 210 -2.20 37.26 11.37
CA ALA A 210 -2.56 38.47 10.65
C ALA A 210 -1.37 38.97 9.81
N ALA A 211 -1.56 38.89 8.49
CA ALA A 211 -0.85 39.57 7.40
C ALA A 211 0.62 39.17 7.09
N ILE A 212 0.80 38.35 6.05
CA ILE A 212 2.01 38.39 5.20
C ILE A 212 1.60 38.23 3.73
N VAL A 213 0.84 39.19 3.17
CA VAL A 213 0.88 39.55 1.73
C VAL A 213 0.40 41.02 1.62
N PRO A 214 1.17 41.94 1.01
CA PRO A 214 0.70 43.29 0.71
C PRO A 214 -0.49 43.27 -0.27
N PRO A 215 -1.50 44.15 -0.14
CA PRO A 215 -2.75 44.11 -0.91
C PRO A 215 -2.62 44.32 -2.44
N GLN A 216 -1.42 44.55 -2.97
CA GLN A 216 -1.20 44.98 -4.36
C GLN A 216 -0.66 43.89 -5.31
N ALA A 217 -0.41 42.67 -4.84
CA ALA A 217 -0.18 41.52 -5.72
C ALA A 217 -1.50 40.74 -5.83
N GLY A 218 -2.09 40.68 -7.02
CA GLY A 218 -3.44 40.18 -7.34
C GLY A 218 -3.74 38.70 -7.03
N ALA A 219 -3.48 38.24 -5.82
CA ALA A 219 -3.93 36.95 -5.31
C ALA A 219 -5.41 37.06 -4.90
N LYS A 220 -6.30 36.67 -5.81
CA LYS A 220 -7.67 36.31 -5.43
C LYS A 220 -7.60 35.03 -4.59
N ALA A 221 -7.84 35.17 -3.29
CA ALA A 221 -8.07 34.03 -2.41
C ALA A 221 -9.43 33.42 -2.73
N GLU A 222 -9.48 32.54 -3.73
CA GLU A 222 -10.63 31.65 -3.90
C GLU A 222 -10.53 30.53 -2.89
N LYS A 223 -11.57 30.44 -2.06
CA LYS A 223 -11.72 29.42 -1.03
C LYS A 223 -12.33 28.19 -1.69
N GLU A 224 -11.49 27.38 -2.33
CA GLU A 224 -11.93 26.07 -2.78
C GLU A 224 -12.15 25.17 -1.56
N ASN A 225 -13.31 24.51 -1.53
CA ASN A 225 -13.63 23.47 -0.56
C ASN A 225 -13.47 22.11 -1.24
N PRO A 226 -12.29 21.44 -1.17
CA PRO A 226 -12.21 20.04 -1.52
C PRO A 226 -12.58 19.20 -0.30
N GLY A 227 -13.56 18.31 -0.46
CA GLY A 227 -13.78 17.20 0.48
C GLY A 227 -15.24 16.99 0.88
N THR A 228 -15.78 15.87 0.41
CA THR A 228 -17.11 15.34 0.72
C THR A 228 -17.28 15.07 2.23
N PRO A 229 -18.46 15.31 2.83
CA PRO A 229 -18.69 15.02 4.25
C PRO A 229 -18.64 13.51 4.52
N LEU A 230 -17.58 13.03 5.16
CA LEU A 230 -17.45 11.64 5.63
C LEU A 230 -18.31 11.41 6.87
N GLY A 231 -19.63 11.43 6.69
CA GLY A 231 -20.63 11.11 7.70
C GLY A 231 -20.49 9.69 8.26
N HIS A 232 -21.19 9.41 9.36
CA HIS A 232 -21.44 8.05 9.83
C HIS A 232 -22.27 7.32 8.76
N ILE A 233 -21.58 6.70 7.80
CA ILE A 233 -22.22 5.94 6.75
C ILE A 233 -22.42 4.53 7.31
N ASN A 234 -23.66 4.17 7.63
CA ASN A 234 -24.00 2.83 8.11
C ASN A 234 -23.89 1.74 7.03
N LYS A 235 -23.69 2.14 5.76
CA LYS A 235 -23.42 1.25 4.63
C LYS A 235 -22.70 2.00 3.50
N GLN A 236 -21.45 1.68 3.25
CA GLN A 236 -20.66 2.20 2.14
C GLN A 236 -20.75 1.26 0.94
N ALA A 237 -20.56 1.81 -0.27
CA ALA A 237 -20.26 0.98 -1.43
C ALA A 237 -18.95 0.22 -1.21
N GLY A 238 -18.86 -0.99 -1.74
CA GLY A 238 -17.61 -1.75 -1.77
C GLY A 238 -16.50 -1.01 -2.50
N ALA A 239 -15.25 -1.40 -2.25
CA ALA A 239 -14.12 -0.86 -3.01
C ALA A 239 -14.25 -1.22 -4.50
N GLN A 240 -13.82 -0.29 -5.34
CA GLN A 240 -13.79 -0.37 -6.80
C GLN A 240 -12.36 -0.53 -7.34
N GLY A 241 -11.34 -0.42 -6.48
CA GLY A 241 -9.94 -0.60 -6.85
C GLY A 241 -9.12 -1.18 -5.70
N THR A 242 -7.93 -1.68 -6.03
CA THR A 242 -6.96 -2.25 -5.09
C THR A 242 -6.12 -1.19 -4.38
N GLY A 243 -6.16 0.08 -4.82
CA GLY A 243 -5.22 1.12 -4.42
C GLY A 243 -3.82 0.85 -4.98
N GLY A 244 -3.25 1.82 -5.69
CA GLY A 244 -1.83 1.79 -6.07
C GLY A 244 -0.93 2.23 -4.92
N CYS A 245 0.37 2.39 -5.21
CA CYS A 245 1.28 3.05 -4.28
C CYS A 245 1.67 4.46 -4.75
N LYS A 246 0.84 5.45 -4.41
CA LYS A 246 1.13 6.87 -4.65
C LYS A 246 1.68 7.55 -3.39
N ASN A 247 2.96 7.91 -3.42
CA ASN A 247 3.69 8.62 -2.35
C ASN A 247 3.66 7.91 -0.97
N CYS A 248 3.83 6.57 -0.89
CA CYS A 248 3.38 5.78 0.28
C CYS A 248 4.30 5.70 1.51
N PRO A 249 3.84 6.23 2.65
CA PRO A 249 4.09 5.68 3.99
C PRO A 249 3.13 4.52 4.36
N ALA A 250 1.99 4.36 3.67
CA ALA A 250 1.00 3.29 3.93
C ALA A 250 0.73 2.43 2.69
N PRO A 251 1.06 1.13 2.70
CA PRO A 251 0.85 0.25 1.56
C PRO A 251 -0.63 -0.16 1.43
N ALA A 252 -1.11 -0.29 0.19
CA ALA A 252 -2.45 -0.78 -0.14
C ALA A 252 -2.57 -2.32 -0.07
N ARG A 253 -1.42 -3.00 0.03
CA ARG A 253 -1.28 -4.45 0.25
C ARG A 253 -0.56 -4.71 1.58
N LYS A 254 -0.82 -5.84 2.22
CA LYS A 254 -0.05 -6.33 3.39
C LYS A 254 0.61 -7.65 3.06
N GLY A 255 1.82 -7.85 3.57
CA GLY A 255 2.68 -8.94 3.11
C GLY A 255 3.17 -8.68 1.69
N ALA A 256 3.45 -9.74 0.94
CA ALA A 256 3.90 -9.65 -0.45
C ALA A 256 2.73 -9.63 -1.45
N SER A 257 1.48 -9.88 -1.04
CA SER A 257 0.47 -10.32 -2.03
C SER A 257 -0.98 -9.82 -1.90
N ILE A 258 -1.57 -9.71 -0.71
CA ILE A 258 -3.03 -9.49 -0.58
C ILE A 258 -3.42 -8.00 -0.49
N SER A 259 -4.31 -7.57 -1.40
CA SER A 259 -4.99 -6.28 -1.42
C SER A 259 -5.91 -6.10 -0.21
N LEU A 260 -5.71 -5.00 0.52
CA LEU A 260 -6.51 -4.68 1.70
C LEU A 260 -7.97 -4.35 1.34
N SER A 261 -8.23 -3.82 0.14
CA SER A 261 -9.57 -3.35 -0.22
C SER A 261 -10.40 -4.42 -0.91
N THR A 262 -9.78 -5.20 -1.81
CA THR A 262 -10.48 -6.19 -2.64
C THR A 262 -10.24 -7.63 -2.18
N GLY A 263 -9.13 -7.94 -1.51
CA GLY A 263 -8.70 -9.31 -1.24
C GLY A 263 -8.07 -10.00 -2.45
N ASN A 264 -7.83 -9.28 -3.54
CA ASN A 264 -7.02 -9.77 -4.65
C ASN A 264 -5.60 -10.09 -4.16
N GLU A 265 -5.12 -11.27 -4.52
CA GLU A 265 -3.76 -11.72 -4.25
C GLU A 265 -2.91 -11.53 -5.52
N SER A 266 -1.67 -11.06 -5.37
CA SER A 266 -0.76 -10.88 -6.50
C SER A 266 0.70 -10.93 -6.08
N PHE A 267 1.54 -11.65 -6.81
CA PHE A 267 2.98 -11.74 -6.56
C PHE A 267 3.74 -11.89 -7.87
N THR A 268 5.04 -11.58 -7.84
CA THR A 268 5.90 -11.56 -9.03
C THR A 268 7.14 -12.42 -8.80
N HIS A 269 7.46 -13.28 -9.76
CA HIS A 269 8.75 -13.97 -9.84
C HIS A 269 9.49 -13.53 -11.11
N THR A 270 10.78 -13.21 -10.98
CA THR A 270 11.66 -12.92 -12.12
C THR A 270 12.41 -14.18 -12.50
N ASP A 271 12.19 -14.67 -13.72
CA ASP A 271 12.80 -15.92 -14.18
C ASP A 271 14.24 -15.67 -14.69
N PHE A 272 14.45 -14.57 -15.42
CA PHE A 272 15.78 -14.13 -15.87
C PHE A 272 15.79 -12.63 -16.21
N VAL A 273 17.01 -12.07 -16.25
CA VAL A 273 17.29 -10.74 -16.78
C VAL A 273 18.40 -10.85 -17.82
N LEU A 274 18.11 -10.51 -19.07
CA LEU A 274 19.11 -10.51 -20.13
C LEU A 274 19.74 -9.12 -20.24
N ALA A 275 21.05 -9.05 -20.00
CA ALA A 275 21.80 -7.80 -19.95
C ALA A 275 21.85 -7.10 -21.32
N ALA A 276 21.40 -5.85 -21.35
CA ALA A 276 21.48 -4.92 -22.46
C ALA A 276 21.33 -3.49 -21.90
N PRO A 277 21.63 -2.43 -22.68
CA PRO A 277 21.35 -1.06 -22.25
C PRO A 277 19.89 -0.84 -21.83
N LEU A 278 18.95 -1.47 -22.55
CA LEU A 278 17.58 -1.68 -22.12
C LEU A 278 17.39 -3.19 -21.89
N PRO A 279 17.44 -3.69 -20.64
CA PRO A 279 17.45 -5.11 -20.34
C PRO A 279 16.09 -5.77 -20.67
N ILE A 280 16.13 -7.03 -21.07
CA ILE A 280 14.93 -7.86 -21.15
C ILE A 280 14.79 -8.59 -19.81
N GLU A 281 14.00 -8.02 -18.91
CA GLU A 281 13.59 -8.69 -17.67
C GLU A 281 12.30 -9.48 -17.92
N TRP A 282 12.36 -10.80 -17.76
CA TRP A 282 11.18 -11.66 -17.83
C TRP A 282 10.65 -11.93 -16.42
N ALA A 283 9.77 -11.03 -15.98
CA ALA A 283 9.01 -11.17 -14.74
C ALA A 283 7.59 -11.66 -15.03
N ARG A 284 7.13 -12.61 -14.21
CA ARG A 284 5.77 -13.15 -14.25
C ARG A 284 5.02 -12.71 -13.00
N THR A 285 3.95 -11.96 -13.20
CA THR A 285 3.05 -11.53 -12.14
C THR A 285 1.79 -12.37 -12.19
N TYR A 286 1.47 -13.05 -11.10
CA TYR A 286 0.16 -13.64 -10.90
C TYR A 286 -0.76 -12.61 -10.25
N ALA A 287 -2.04 -12.60 -10.63
CA ALA A 287 -3.06 -11.80 -9.96
C ALA A 287 -4.40 -12.54 -9.93
N SER A 288 -4.92 -12.82 -8.72
CA SER A 288 -6.08 -13.68 -8.53
C SER A 288 -7.38 -13.18 -9.17
N ASP A 289 -7.47 -11.90 -9.53
CA ASP A 289 -8.64 -11.27 -10.17
C ASP A 289 -8.47 -11.04 -11.67
N LEU A 290 -7.37 -11.50 -12.27
CA LEU A 290 -7.03 -11.31 -13.69
C LEU A 290 -7.66 -12.37 -14.61
N ASP A 291 -8.98 -12.52 -14.55
CA ASP A 291 -9.75 -13.50 -15.36
C ASP A 291 -9.64 -13.28 -16.87
N ALA A 292 -9.35 -12.05 -17.31
CA ALA A 292 -9.02 -11.74 -18.70
C ALA A 292 -7.85 -12.59 -19.26
N PHE A 293 -7.00 -13.13 -18.37
CA PHE A 293 -5.85 -13.98 -18.66
C PHE A 293 -6.07 -15.45 -18.26
N ASP A 294 -7.30 -15.93 -18.00
CA ASP A 294 -7.57 -17.36 -17.79
C ASP A 294 -7.14 -18.21 -19.02
N ARG A 295 -7.06 -17.58 -20.21
CA ARG A 295 -6.50 -18.18 -21.44
C ARG A 295 -5.18 -17.55 -21.89
N GLY A 296 -4.44 -16.92 -20.98
CA GLY A 296 -3.16 -16.28 -21.25
C GLY A 296 -2.09 -17.25 -21.77
N SER A 297 -1.03 -16.69 -22.35
CA SER A 297 0.09 -17.46 -22.92
C SER A 297 0.99 -18.11 -21.86
N LEU A 298 0.95 -17.67 -20.60
CA LEU A 298 1.67 -18.30 -19.50
C LEU A 298 0.81 -19.18 -18.62
N GLY A 299 -0.47 -19.36 -18.96
CA GLY A 299 -1.45 -20.00 -18.10
C GLY A 299 -2.36 -19.01 -17.40
N ALA A 300 -3.36 -19.53 -16.69
CA ALA A 300 -4.42 -18.71 -16.14
C ALA A 300 -3.89 -17.65 -15.18
N ARG A 301 -4.32 -16.39 -15.40
CA ARG A 301 -4.09 -15.24 -14.51
C ARG A 301 -2.62 -14.84 -14.30
N TRP A 302 -1.76 -15.23 -15.22
CA TRP A 302 -0.37 -14.78 -15.30
C TRP A 302 -0.19 -13.71 -16.38
N ILE A 303 0.55 -12.66 -16.05
CA ILE A 303 0.94 -11.59 -16.96
C ILE A 303 2.44 -11.30 -16.86
N THR A 304 3.00 -10.76 -17.93
CA THR A 304 4.40 -10.29 -18.02
C THR A 304 4.43 -8.89 -18.59
N PRO A 305 5.57 -8.17 -18.48
CA PRO A 305 5.81 -6.95 -19.22
C PRO A 305 5.65 -7.05 -20.74
N TYR A 306 5.59 -8.27 -21.31
CA TYR A 306 5.50 -8.49 -22.77
C TYR A 306 4.17 -9.11 -23.21
N SER A 307 3.27 -9.41 -22.26
CA SER A 307 1.93 -9.93 -22.53
C SER A 307 0.83 -8.94 -22.14
N MET A 308 1.19 -7.70 -21.78
CA MET A 308 0.24 -6.61 -21.55
C MET A 308 -0.59 -6.35 -22.79
N ARG A 309 -1.85 -5.96 -22.58
CA ARG A 309 -2.78 -5.61 -23.65
C ARG A 309 -3.84 -4.64 -23.16
N VAL A 310 -4.55 -4.01 -24.09
CA VAL A 310 -5.70 -3.15 -23.82
C VAL A 310 -6.95 -3.77 -24.43
N ASP A 311 -7.85 -4.27 -23.59
CA ASP A 311 -9.08 -4.91 -24.05
C ASP A 311 -10.15 -3.86 -24.37
N VAL A 312 -10.87 -4.05 -25.48
CA VAL A 312 -12.07 -3.26 -25.78
C VAL A 312 -13.25 -3.98 -25.15
N ALA A 313 -13.58 -3.60 -23.91
CA ALA A 313 -14.48 -4.37 -23.06
C ALA A 313 -15.46 -3.49 -22.28
N THR A 314 -16.46 -4.13 -21.67
CA THR A 314 -17.34 -3.51 -20.68
C THR A 314 -17.01 -4.11 -19.31
N PRO A 315 -16.26 -3.40 -18.44
CA PRO A 315 -15.83 -3.95 -17.16
C PRO A 315 -17.02 -4.36 -16.30
N VAL A 316 -16.89 -5.51 -15.65
CA VAL A 316 -17.89 -6.02 -14.70
C VAL A 316 -17.74 -5.41 -13.30
N ARG A 317 -16.63 -4.71 -13.04
CA ARG A 317 -16.25 -4.12 -11.74
C ARG A 317 -15.54 -2.78 -11.95
N GLY A 318 -15.27 -2.07 -10.85
CA GLY A 318 -14.50 -0.84 -10.84
C GLY A 318 -15.29 0.42 -11.21
N ALA A 319 -14.59 1.55 -11.31
CA ALA A 319 -15.20 2.89 -11.50
C ALA A 319 -16.01 3.02 -12.81
N ARG A 320 -15.67 2.22 -13.83
CA ARG A 320 -16.34 2.18 -15.14
C ARG A 320 -17.20 0.93 -15.35
N GLN A 321 -17.62 0.27 -14.26
CA GLN A 321 -18.51 -0.88 -14.34
C GLN A 321 -19.73 -0.61 -15.25
N GLY A 322 -20.00 -1.52 -16.19
CA GLY A 322 -21.13 -1.46 -17.10
C GLY A 322 -21.01 -0.43 -18.23
N LYS A 323 -19.83 0.20 -18.41
CA LYS A 323 -19.57 1.16 -19.49
C LYS A 323 -18.50 0.63 -20.43
N ALA A 324 -18.72 0.77 -21.74
CA ALA A 324 -17.69 0.51 -22.74
C ALA A 324 -16.40 1.27 -22.36
N SER A 325 -15.28 0.57 -22.40
CA SER A 325 -13.99 1.04 -21.91
C SER A 325 -12.83 0.39 -22.68
N LEU A 326 -11.70 1.09 -22.66
CA LEU A 326 -10.39 0.52 -22.97
C LEU A 326 -9.80 0.03 -21.64
N VAL A 327 -9.58 -1.27 -21.47
CA VAL A 327 -9.11 -1.87 -20.22
C VAL A 327 -7.66 -2.29 -20.38
N HIS A 328 -6.74 -1.47 -19.87
CA HIS A 328 -5.32 -1.81 -19.86
C HIS A 328 -5.02 -2.79 -18.73
N HIS A 329 -4.40 -3.92 -19.08
CA HIS A 329 -3.89 -4.89 -18.13
C HIS A 329 -2.38 -4.68 -17.99
N ALA A 330 -1.97 -4.07 -16.88
CA ALA A 330 -0.60 -3.68 -16.61
C ALA A 330 0.24 -4.83 -16.05
N ALA A 331 1.56 -4.75 -16.21
CA ALA A 331 2.50 -5.79 -15.76
C ALA A 331 2.51 -6.03 -14.24
N ASP A 332 2.00 -5.06 -13.46
CA ASP A 332 1.82 -5.17 -12.01
C ASP A 332 0.56 -5.97 -11.61
N GLY A 333 -0.14 -6.54 -12.59
CA GLY A 333 -1.35 -7.34 -12.40
C GLY A 333 -2.63 -6.52 -12.26
N ARG A 334 -2.56 -5.18 -12.19
CA ARG A 334 -3.75 -4.32 -12.10
C ARG A 334 -4.37 -4.09 -13.48
N SER A 335 -5.67 -3.86 -13.46
CA SER A 335 -6.45 -3.53 -14.66
C SER A 335 -7.06 -2.14 -14.53
N HIS A 336 -6.80 -1.28 -15.52
CA HIS A 336 -7.22 0.11 -15.54
C HIS A 336 -8.22 0.35 -16.68
N ALA A 337 -9.43 0.80 -16.31
CA ALA A 337 -10.49 1.04 -17.29
C ALA A 337 -10.58 2.52 -17.65
N TYR A 338 -10.37 2.82 -18.93
CA TYR A 338 -10.42 4.15 -19.52
C TYR A 338 -11.65 4.33 -20.42
N PRO A 339 -12.10 5.57 -20.66
CA PRO A 339 -13.11 5.83 -21.69
C PRO A 339 -12.64 5.35 -23.07
N PRO A 340 -13.58 4.96 -23.96
CA PRO A 340 -13.26 4.83 -25.38
C PRO A 340 -12.73 6.15 -25.91
N LEU A 341 -11.74 6.08 -26.80
CA LEU A 341 -11.11 7.24 -27.41
C LEU A 341 -11.41 7.26 -28.90
N GLU A 342 -11.67 8.45 -29.46
CA GLU A 342 -11.67 8.67 -30.90
C GLU A 342 -10.24 8.83 -31.42
N VAL A 343 -10.04 8.63 -32.73
CA VAL A 343 -8.72 8.85 -33.35
C VAL A 343 -8.29 10.31 -33.14
N GLY A 344 -7.06 10.50 -32.66
CA GLY A 344 -6.49 11.79 -32.27
C GLY A 344 -6.77 12.20 -30.82
N GLN A 345 -7.60 11.46 -30.08
CA GLN A 345 -7.94 11.78 -28.69
C GLN A 345 -6.88 11.22 -27.72
N THR A 346 -6.61 11.98 -26.67
CA THR A 346 -5.77 11.59 -25.53
C THR A 346 -6.55 11.70 -24.22
N TRP A 347 -6.31 10.76 -23.30
CA TRP A 347 -6.83 10.76 -21.95
C TRP A 347 -5.69 10.61 -20.95
N PHE A 348 -5.61 11.52 -19.97
CA PHE A 348 -4.60 11.45 -18.91
C PHE A 348 -5.20 10.92 -17.61
N ASP A 349 -4.62 9.83 -17.10
CA ASP A 349 -4.89 9.32 -15.76
C ASP A 349 -3.95 10.00 -14.77
N ARG A 350 -4.50 10.91 -13.95
CA ARG A 350 -3.73 11.64 -12.94
C ARG A 350 -3.28 10.77 -11.75
N ILE A 351 -3.90 9.61 -11.53
CA ILE A 351 -3.56 8.71 -10.44
C ILE A 351 -2.36 7.85 -10.87
N GLU A 352 -2.49 7.18 -12.01
CA GLU A 352 -1.46 6.29 -12.55
C GLU A 352 -0.35 7.05 -13.29
N GLU A 353 -0.56 8.35 -13.56
CA GLU A 353 0.35 9.20 -14.35
C GLU A 353 0.67 8.55 -15.69
N VAL A 354 -0.39 8.24 -16.45
CA VAL A 354 -0.28 7.67 -17.80
C VAL A 354 -1.22 8.39 -18.76
N SER A 355 -0.72 8.72 -19.95
CA SER A 355 -1.50 9.28 -21.05
C SER A 355 -1.82 8.20 -22.07
N LEU A 356 -3.10 7.95 -22.29
CA LEU A 356 -3.61 7.03 -23.30
C LEU A 356 -3.98 7.81 -24.57
N SER A 357 -3.32 7.56 -25.70
CA SER A 357 -3.54 8.28 -26.96
C SER A 357 -3.91 7.33 -28.10
N ARG A 358 -5.06 7.56 -28.75
CA ARG A 358 -5.46 6.79 -29.93
C ARG A 358 -4.95 7.47 -31.20
N LEU A 359 -3.82 7.00 -31.72
CA LEU A 359 -3.13 7.65 -32.85
C LEU A 359 -3.77 7.36 -34.20
N SER A 360 -4.33 6.16 -34.38
CA SER A 360 -5.02 5.76 -35.60
C SER A 360 -6.14 4.76 -35.27
N GLU A 361 -6.82 4.25 -36.29
CA GLU A 361 -7.75 3.14 -36.10
C GLU A 361 -7.07 1.88 -35.54
N SER A 362 -5.78 1.69 -35.86
CA SER A 362 -4.99 0.51 -35.50
C SER A 362 -3.97 0.72 -34.38
N LEU A 363 -3.70 1.96 -33.95
CA LEU A 363 -2.63 2.25 -32.98
C LEU A 363 -3.13 2.97 -31.73
N LEU A 364 -2.72 2.45 -30.58
CA LEU A 364 -2.91 3.04 -29.26
C LEU A 364 -1.53 3.18 -28.60
N VAL A 365 -1.30 4.31 -27.94
CA VAL A 365 -0.04 4.60 -27.24
C VAL A 365 -0.32 4.93 -25.78
N LEU A 366 0.53 4.42 -24.90
CA LEU A 366 0.60 4.76 -23.49
C LEU A 366 1.92 5.46 -23.22
N ASP A 367 1.86 6.73 -22.86
CA ASP A 367 3.00 7.51 -22.39
C ASP A 367 2.97 7.59 -20.86
N PHE A 368 4.00 7.03 -20.21
CA PHE A 368 4.08 7.00 -18.75
C PHE A 368 4.82 8.22 -18.23
N GLY A 369 4.30 8.78 -17.14
CA GLY A 369 4.69 10.04 -16.56
C GLY A 369 3.65 11.14 -16.75
N LYS A 370 3.99 12.32 -16.26
CA LYS A 370 3.15 13.52 -16.35
C LYS A 370 3.11 14.07 -17.78
N PRO A 371 2.04 14.76 -18.19
CA PRO A 371 1.88 15.26 -19.55
C PRO A 371 2.98 16.27 -19.88
N LEU A 372 3.69 16.02 -20.98
CA LEU A 372 4.78 16.88 -21.42
C LEU A 372 4.32 17.91 -22.46
N PRO A 373 5.08 19.00 -22.68
CA PRO A 373 4.86 19.93 -23.79
C PRO A 373 4.84 19.22 -25.15
N ALA A 374 4.11 19.80 -26.12
CA ALA A 374 3.97 19.20 -27.44
C ALA A 374 5.32 18.98 -28.14
N GLY A 375 5.55 17.77 -28.62
CA GLY A 375 6.79 17.36 -29.30
C GLY A 375 7.81 16.67 -28.39
N GLU A 376 7.62 16.72 -27.08
CA GLU A 376 8.47 16.01 -26.11
C GLU A 376 8.01 14.55 -25.96
N GLN A 377 8.97 13.65 -25.72
CA GLN A 377 8.71 12.25 -25.45
C GLN A 377 8.90 11.94 -23.97
N GLY A 378 7.97 11.16 -23.40
CA GLY A 378 8.10 10.63 -22.04
C GLY A 378 9.28 9.69 -21.87
N GLU A 379 9.65 9.42 -20.63
CA GLU A 379 10.74 8.50 -20.28
C GLU A 379 10.44 7.07 -20.75
N TRP A 380 9.16 6.68 -20.74
CA TRP A 380 8.70 5.36 -21.14
C TRP A 380 7.41 5.44 -21.95
N ARG A 381 7.40 4.74 -23.09
CA ARG A 381 6.28 4.65 -24.01
C ARG A 381 5.98 3.21 -24.38
N GLU A 382 4.72 2.86 -24.39
CA GLU A 382 4.22 1.58 -24.89
C GLU A 382 3.33 1.80 -26.11
N ILE A 383 3.54 0.99 -27.15
CA ILE A 383 2.82 1.08 -28.42
C ILE A 383 2.06 -0.21 -28.61
N TYR A 384 0.77 -0.09 -28.92
CA TYR A 384 -0.13 -1.20 -29.11
C TYR A 384 -0.79 -1.17 -30.48
N GLU A 385 -0.98 -2.36 -31.06
CA GLU A 385 -1.65 -2.58 -32.33
C GLU A 385 -3.01 -3.26 -32.12
N TYR A 386 -4.04 -2.76 -32.80
CA TYR A 386 -5.37 -3.35 -32.79
C TYR A 386 -5.40 -4.72 -33.47
N VAL A 387 -5.98 -5.70 -32.78
CA VAL A 387 -6.19 -7.05 -33.28
C VAL A 387 -7.69 -7.29 -33.39
N ASP A 388 -8.16 -7.38 -34.63
CA ASP A 388 -9.53 -7.82 -34.92
C ASP A 388 -9.64 -9.33 -34.74
N SER A 389 -10.17 -9.75 -33.60
CA SER A 389 -10.36 -11.15 -33.24
C SER A 389 -11.70 -11.34 -32.55
N LYS A 390 -12.01 -12.57 -32.10
CA LYS A 390 -13.20 -12.85 -31.29
C LYS A 390 -13.26 -11.99 -30.02
N GLN A 391 -12.11 -11.57 -29.49
CA GLN A 391 -12.00 -10.61 -28.39
C GLN A 391 -11.14 -9.45 -28.88
N PRO A 392 -11.76 -8.37 -29.40
CA PRO A 392 -11.03 -7.21 -29.89
C PRO A 392 -10.18 -6.58 -28.78
N HIS A 393 -8.89 -6.42 -29.05
CA HIS A 393 -7.93 -5.85 -28.10
C HIS A 393 -6.80 -5.16 -28.86
N PHE A 394 -6.04 -4.34 -28.16
CA PHE A 394 -4.76 -3.82 -28.63
C PHE A 394 -3.65 -4.63 -27.95
N ARG A 395 -2.80 -5.31 -28.73
CA ARG A 395 -1.63 -6.05 -28.22
C ARG A 395 -0.40 -5.16 -28.22
N LEU A 396 0.48 -5.34 -27.25
CA LEU A 396 1.76 -4.61 -27.19
C LEU A 396 2.64 -4.98 -28.40
N VAL A 397 3.25 -4.00 -29.06
CA VAL A 397 4.17 -4.25 -30.20
C VAL A 397 5.54 -3.60 -30.01
N ALA A 398 5.61 -2.54 -29.20
CA ALA A 398 6.89 -1.94 -28.84
C ALA A 398 6.84 -1.24 -27.47
N GLN A 399 7.99 -1.22 -26.81
CA GLN A 399 8.30 -0.35 -25.68
C GLN A 399 9.48 0.53 -26.07
N GLN A 400 9.44 1.80 -25.69
CA GLN A 400 10.47 2.78 -26.06
C GLN A 400 10.87 3.58 -24.84
N ALA A 401 12.18 3.64 -24.58
CA ALA A 401 12.77 4.61 -23.68
C ALA A 401 13.15 5.88 -24.45
N LYS A 402 13.28 6.99 -23.73
CA LYS A 402 13.61 8.30 -24.31
C LYS A 402 14.96 8.36 -25.02
N ASP A 403 15.94 7.57 -24.58
CA ASP A 403 17.31 7.54 -25.14
C ASP A 403 17.43 6.75 -26.45
N GLY A 404 16.33 6.54 -27.18
CA GLY A 404 16.32 5.81 -28.46
C GLY A 404 16.47 4.29 -28.32
N MET A 405 16.44 3.77 -27.09
CA MET A 405 16.40 2.35 -26.80
C MET A 405 14.95 1.84 -26.92
N SER A 406 14.78 0.64 -27.47
CA SER A 406 13.45 0.07 -27.63
C SER A 406 13.44 -1.44 -27.45
N ILE A 407 12.30 -1.99 -27.05
CA ILE A 407 11.99 -3.41 -27.13
C ILE A 407 10.89 -3.58 -28.17
N GLY A 408 11.16 -4.32 -29.24
CA GLY A 408 10.17 -4.70 -30.24
C GLY A 408 9.65 -6.11 -29.99
N LEU A 409 8.35 -6.32 -30.16
CA LEU A 409 7.70 -7.61 -30.04
C LEU A 409 7.22 -8.12 -31.40
N ARG A 410 7.44 -9.41 -31.68
CA ARG A 410 6.94 -10.08 -32.90
C ARG A 410 5.92 -11.14 -32.55
N TYR A 411 5.02 -11.41 -33.50
CA TYR A 411 3.90 -12.33 -33.34
C TYR A 411 3.79 -13.25 -34.56
N ASP A 412 4.78 -14.12 -34.74
CA ASP A 412 4.89 -14.98 -35.93
C ASP A 412 4.40 -16.42 -35.71
N HIS A 413 4.25 -16.85 -34.45
CA HIS A 413 3.65 -18.15 -34.14
C HIS A 413 2.15 -18.10 -34.31
N VAL A 414 1.57 -19.11 -34.97
CA VAL A 414 0.13 -19.23 -35.21
C VAL A 414 -0.41 -20.41 -34.42
N ILE A 415 -1.41 -20.17 -33.57
CA ILE A 415 -2.13 -21.24 -32.88
C ILE A 415 -3.01 -21.97 -33.91
N ALA A 416 -2.76 -23.26 -34.12
CA ALA A 416 -3.43 -24.04 -35.16
C ALA A 416 -4.96 -24.09 -34.97
N ALA A 417 -5.44 -24.09 -33.73
CA ALA A 417 -6.85 -24.18 -33.40
C ALA A 417 -7.64 -22.88 -33.62
N THR A 418 -6.99 -21.72 -33.52
CA THR A 418 -7.66 -20.40 -33.55
C THR A 418 -7.22 -19.51 -34.70
N GLY A 419 -6.06 -19.78 -35.31
CA GLY A 419 -5.41 -18.89 -36.27
C GLY A 419 -4.78 -17.65 -35.63
N GLU A 420 -4.81 -17.54 -34.30
CA GLU A 420 -4.30 -16.39 -33.57
C GLU A 420 -2.78 -16.35 -33.58
N ARG A 421 -2.22 -15.15 -33.76
CA ARG A 421 -0.78 -14.91 -33.73
C ARG A 421 -0.32 -14.57 -32.31
N VAL A 422 0.59 -15.36 -31.76
CA VAL A 422 1.13 -15.18 -30.40
C VAL A 422 2.60 -14.75 -30.41
N LEU A 423 3.04 -14.18 -29.29
CA LEU A 423 4.38 -13.64 -29.11
C LEU A 423 5.44 -14.67 -29.51
N SER A 424 6.31 -14.31 -30.44
CA SER A 424 7.42 -15.13 -30.92
C SER A 424 8.77 -14.59 -30.50
N ASP A 425 8.96 -13.27 -30.50
CA ASP A 425 10.25 -12.65 -30.24
C ASP A 425 10.12 -11.37 -29.42
N ILE A 426 11.12 -11.14 -28.57
CA ILE A 426 11.34 -9.94 -27.78
C ILE A 426 12.74 -9.46 -28.10
N ILE A 427 12.86 -8.26 -28.67
CA ILE A 427 14.12 -7.78 -29.25
C ILE A 427 14.43 -6.41 -28.68
N SER A 428 15.44 -6.34 -27.81
CA SER A 428 16.01 -5.08 -27.33
C SER A 428 16.95 -4.50 -28.38
N LYS A 429 16.79 -3.22 -28.70
CA LYS A 429 17.53 -2.51 -29.74
C LYS A 429 18.03 -1.15 -29.29
N HIS A 430 19.17 -0.76 -29.85
CA HIS A 430 19.68 0.62 -29.85
C HIS A 430 19.82 1.09 -31.29
N GLY A 431 18.87 1.91 -31.77
CA GLY A 431 18.71 2.16 -33.20
C GLY A 431 18.47 0.85 -33.97
N GLU A 432 19.30 0.56 -34.97
CA GLU A 432 19.20 -0.68 -35.76
C GLU A 432 19.94 -1.89 -35.15
N ALA A 433 20.77 -1.67 -34.13
CA ALA A 433 21.55 -2.74 -33.51
C ALA A 433 20.68 -3.55 -32.54
N VAL A 434 20.69 -4.88 -32.67
CA VAL A 434 20.08 -5.80 -31.71
C VAL A 434 21.04 -5.98 -30.54
N MET A 435 20.57 -5.62 -29.34
CA MET A 435 21.34 -5.70 -28.10
C MET A 435 21.06 -6.99 -27.32
N ALA A 436 19.81 -7.47 -27.37
CA ALA A 436 19.38 -8.72 -26.79
C ALA A 436 18.16 -9.26 -27.55
N HIS A 437 18.04 -10.58 -27.69
CA HIS A 437 16.95 -11.23 -28.42
C HIS A 437 16.52 -12.48 -27.67
N VAL A 438 15.24 -12.53 -27.30
CA VAL A 438 14.59 -13.70 -26.72
C VAL A 438 13.54 -14.22 -27.69
N GLY A 439 13.55 -15.52 -27.92
CA GLY A 439 12.53 -16.25 -28.67
C GLY A 439 11.68 -17.08 -27.75
N THR A 440 10.39 -17.16 -28.05
CA THR A 440 9.45 -18.02 -27.34
C THR A 440 9.26 -19.34 -28.10
N LYS A 441 8.91 -20.39 -27.37
CA LYS A 441 8.41 -21.64 -27.94
C LYS A 441 7.03 -21.95 -27.38
N PRO A 442 5.95 -21.53 -28.05
CA PRO A 442 4.60 -21.86 -27.63
C PRO A 442 4.19 -23.26 -28.12
N ASP A 443 3.29 -23.88 -27.38
CA ASP A 443 2.54 -25.05 -27.81
C ASP A 443 1.62 -24.69 -28.99
N ALA A 444 1.70 -25.47 -30.07
CA ALA A 444 1.06 -25.13 -31.34
C ALA A 444 -0.48 -25.17 -31.28
N GLN A 445 -1.06 -25.91 -30.33
CA GLN A 445 -2.50 -26.08 -30.18
C GLN A 445 -3.09 -25.07 -29.19
N THR A 446 -2.40 -24.84 -28.07
CA THR A 446 -2.91 -24.07 -26.94
C THR A 446 -2.38 -22.64 -26.87
N GLY A 447 -1.25 -22.36 -27.51
CA GLY A 447 -0.55 -21.08 -27.43
C GLY A 447 0.21 -20.85 -26.12
N LEU A 448 0.26 -21.85 -25.22
CA LEU A 448 1.00 -21.75 -23.96
C LEU A 448 2.50 -21.78 -24.23
N ILE A 449 3.24 -20.79 -23.72
CA ILE A 449 4.70 -20.73 -23.82
C ILE A 449 5.27 -21.89 -23.00
N GLN A 450 6.02 -22.77 -23.64
CA GLN A 450 6.69 -23.92 -23.00
C GLN A 450 8.12 -23.57 -22.57
N SER A 451 8.80 -22.69 -23.31
CA SER A 451 10.18 -22.27 -23.00
C SER A 451 10.55 -20.96 -23.69
N LEU A 452 11.57 -20.31 -23.14
CA LEU A 452 12.19 -19.08 -23.64
C LEU A 452 13.67 -19.34 -23.92
N TRP A 453 14.19 -18.74 -24.98
CA TRP A 453 15.54 -19.00 -25.48
C TRP A 453 16.24 -17.69 -25.82
N GLU A 454 17.53 -17.58 -25.48
CA GLU A 454 18.37 -16.49 -25.96
C GLU A 454 18.78 -16.79 -27.41
N LEU A 455 18.66 -15.77 -28.27
CA LEU A 455 19.17 -15.81 -29.64
C LEU A 455 20.28 -14.78 -29.83
N LYS A 456 21.33 -15.19 -30.55
CA LYS A 456 22.37 -14.29 -31.07
C LYS A 456 22.51 -14.55 -32.55
N ASP A 457 22.41 -13.50 -33.36
CA ASP A 457 22.48 -13.58 -34.82
C ASP A 457 21.54 -14.66 -35.44
N GLY A 458 20.35 -14.81 -34.85
CA GLY A 458 19.33 -15.79 -35.26
C GLY A 458 19.61 -17.23 -34.83
N GLN A 459 20.68 -17.50 -34.09
CA GLN A 459 21.01 -18.81 -33.56
C GLN A 459 20.63 -18.93 -32.08
N VAL A 460 20.09 -20.08 -31.69
CA VAL A 460 19.77 -20.38 -30.30
C VAL A 460 21.06 -20.58 -29.51
N VAL A 461 21.22 -19.81 -28.44
CA VAL A 461 22.41 -19.83 -27.56
C VAL A 461 22.16 -20.72 -26.35
N ARG A 462 21.07 -20.49 -25.63
CA ARG A 462 20.70 -21.23 -24.42
C ARG A 462 19.23 -21.07 -24.07
N GLN A 463 18.71 -21.99 -23.27
CA GLN A 463 17.39 -21.89 -22.68
C GLN A 463 17.46 -20.92 -21.50
N LEU A 464 16.48 -20.01 -21.41
CA LEU A 464 16.38 -19.00 -20.35
C LEU A 464 15.34 -19.38 -19.29
N ALA A 465 14.25 -20.03 -19.70
CA ALA A 465 13.23 -20.54 -18.79
C ALA A 465 12.39 -21.64 -19.46
N ALA A 466 11.72 -22.46 -18.65
CA ALA A 466 10.71 -23.41 -19.11
C ALA A 466 9.50 -23.47 -18.18
N TYR A 467 8.35 -23.86 -18.74
CA TYR A 467 7.06 -23.85 -18.06
C TYR A 467 6.33 -25.17 -18.23
N THR A 468 5.65 -25.60 -17.18
CA THR A 468 4.75 -26.75 -17.19
C THR A 468 3.36 -26.31 -16.78
N HIS A 469 2.36 -26.72 -17.56
CA HIS A 469 0.96 -26.42 -17.33
C HIS A 469 0.15 -27.70 -17.09
N ASP A 470 -0.94 -27.59 -16.35
CA ASP A 470 -1.92 -28.68 -16.21
C ASP A 470 -3.00 -28.64 -17.32
N ALA A 471 -4.01 -29.51 -17.20
CA ALA A 471 -5.09 -29.63 -18.19
C ALA A 471 -6.03 -28.41 -18.19
N GLU A 472 -6.13 -27.72 -17.04
CA GLU A 472 -6.87 -26.49 -16.81
C GLU A 472 -6.11 -25.26 -17.34
N ARG A 473 -4.86 -25.43 -17.77
CA ARG A 473 -3.93 -24.37 -18.21
C ARG A 473 -3.38 -23.52 -17.06
N ASP A 474 -3.39 -24.04 -15.83
CA ASP A 474 -2.67 -23.42 -14.72
C ASP A 474 -1.17 -23.70 -14.84
N LEU A 475 -0.34 -22.71 -14.50
CA LEU A 475 1.12 -22.85 -14.51
C LEU A 475 1.59 -23.56 -13.25
N VAL A 476 1.86 -24.87 -13.32
CA VAL A 476 2.21 -25.68 -12.14
C VAL A 476 3.69 -25.68 -11.80
N ALA A 477 4.56 -25.36 -12.76
CA ALA A 477 6.00 -25.20 -12.52
C ALA A 477 6.63 -24.21 -13.51
N ALA A 478 7.59 -23.44 -13.01
CA ALA A 478 8.46 -22.58 -13.81
C ALA A 478 9.92 -22.86 -13.45
N GLN A 479 10.74 -23.15 -14.44
CA GLN A 479 12.16 -23.50 -14.30
C GLN A 479 13.02 -22.34 -14.82
N ASP A 480 14.05 -21.97 -14.04
CA ASP A 480 15.06 -21.00 -14.47
C ASP A 480 16.12 -21.62 -15.39
N GLU A 481 17.04 -20.80 -15.89
CA GLU A 481 18.07 -21.23 -16.83
C GLU A 481 19.08 -22.24 -16.25
N ASP A 482 19.20 -22.31 -14.91
CA ASP A 482 20.13 -23.20 -14.22
C ASP A 482 19.40 -24.47 -13.68
N GLY A 483 18.11 -24.61 -13.99
CA GLY A 483 17.32 -25.81 -13.80
C GLY A 483 16.53 -25.88 -12.51
N ALA A 484 16.63 -24.88 -11.63
CA ALA A 484 15.85 -24.80 -10.41
C ALA A 484 14.45 -24.26 -10.70
N SER A 485 13.45 -24.59 -9.86
CA SER A 485 12.05 -24.33 -10.24
C SER A 485 11.17 -23.86 -9.09
N TRP A 486 10.31 -22.87 -9.39
CA TRP A 486 9.12 -22.57 -8.62
C TRP A 486 8.04 -23.62 -8.91
N SER A 487 7.23 -23.94 -7.90
CA SER A 487 6.08 -24.83 -8.03
C SER A 487 4.81 -24.18 -7.49
N TYR A 488 3.68 -24.49 -8.09
CA TYR A 488 2.40 -23.87 -7.82
C TYR A 488 1.30 -24.91 -7.67
N THR A 489 0.37 -24.69 -6.76
CA THR A 489 -0.84 -25.51 -6.58
C THR A 489 -2.06 -24.63 -6.68
N TYR A 490 -3.12 -25.13 -7.31
CA TYR A 490 -4.30 -24.35 -7.65
C TYR A 490 -5.61 -24.96 -7.15
N SER A 491 -6.63 -24.10 -7.06
CA SER A 491 -8.05 -24.47 -7.03
C SER A 491 -8.82 -23.43 -7.83
N HIS A 492 -9.46 -23.81 -8.93
CA HIS A 492 -10.22 -22.88 -9.80
C HIS A 492 -9.40 -21.68 -10.30
N HIS A 493 -8.18 -21.93 -10.78
CA HIS A 493 -7.18 -20.91 -11.16
C HIS A 493 -6.70 -20.01 -10.00
N LEU A 494 -7.10 -20.28 -8.75
CA LEU A 494 -6.58 -19.59 -7.57
C LEU A 494 -5.37 -20.34 -7.02
N VAL A 495 -4.19 -19.70 -7.00
CA VAL A 495 -2.97 -20.26 -6.37
C VAL A 495 -3.23 -20.50 -4.88
N THR A 496 -3.24 -21.74 -4.42
CA THR A 496 -3.38 -22.09 -2.99
C THR A 496 -2.03 -22.32 -2.31
N ARG A 497 -0.97 -22.54 -3.09
CA ARG A 497 0.41 -22.59 -2.60
C ARG A 497 1.38 -22.25 -3.73
N TYR A 498 2.41 -21.47 -3.43
CA TYR A 498 3.56 -21.26 -4.32
C TYR A 498 4.88 -21.48 -3.57
N THR A 499 5.93 -21.94 -4.26
CA THR A 499 7.27 -22.11 -3.67
C THR A 499 8.28 -21.18 -4.28
N ASP A 500 9.35 -20.90 -3.55
CA ASP A 500 10.63 -20.54 -4.15
C ASP A 500 11.34 -21.76 -4.77
N ARG A 501 12.52 -21.56 -5.37
CA ARG A 501 13.28 -22.58 -6.10
C ARG A 501 13.93 -23.64 -5.22
N THR A 502 13.86 -23.49 -3.89
CA THR A 502 14.27 -24.53 -2.94
C THR A 502 13.10 -25.37 -2.42
N GLY A 503 11.87 -25.09 -2.88
CA GLY A 503 10.65 -25.79 -2.49
C GLY A 503 9.99 -25.26 -1.21
N ARG A 504 10.56 -24.23 -0.57
CA ARG A 504 9.94 -23.53 0.57
C ARG A 504 8.77 -22.69 0.05
N GLY A 505 7.60 -22.82 0.68
CA GLY A 505 6.38 -22.25 0.15
C GLY A 505 5.60 -21.32 1.06
N MET A 506 4.77 -20.53 0.39
CA MET A 506 3.70 -19.71 0.94
C MET A 506 2.36 -20.34 0.59
N ASN A 507 1.44 -20.38 1.55
CA ASN A 507 0.13 -20.99 1.44
C ASN A 507 -0.94 -19.91 1.50
N LEU A 508 -2.02 -20.11 0.76
CA LEU A 508 -3.11 -19.14 0.58
C LEU A 508 -4.46 -19.82 0.79
N GLU A 509 -5.37 -19.09 1.43
CA GLU A 509 -6.76 -19.51 1.62
C GLU A 509 -7.70 -18.45 1.06
N TYR A 510 -8.71 -18.89 0.31
CA TYR A 510 -9.68 -18.01 -0.34
C TYR A 510 -11.10 -18.21 0.18
N ASP A 511 -11.83 -17.10 0.29
CA ASP A 511 -13.29 -17.08 0.36
C ASP A 511 -13.86 -16.84 -1.04
N GLY A 512 -14.38 -17.91 -1.66
CA GLY A 512 -14.88 -17.94 -3.03
C GLY A 512 -14.04 -18.81 -3.97
N THR A 513 -14.51 -18.95 -5.22
CA THR A 513 -13.87 -19.77 -6.26
C THR A 513 -13.66 -19.03 -7.59
N GLY A 514 -14.27 -17.85 -7.77
CA GLY A 514 -14.13 -17.03 -8.97
C GLY A 514 -13.00 -16.00 -8.87
N ALA A 515 -12.89 -15.14 -9.88
CA ALA A 515 -11.97 -14.01 -9.85
C ALA A 515 -12.38 -12.89 -8.87
N ASP A 516 -13.55 -12.97 -8.24
CA ASP A 516 -13.96 -12.16 -7.07
C ASP A 516 -13.57 -12.80 -5.73
N ALA A 517 -13.00 -14.01 -5.73
CA ALA A 517 -12.58 -14.66 -4.50
C ALA A 517 -11.57 -13.79 -3.74
N LYS A 518 -11.76 -13.70 -2.43
CA LYS A 518 -10.90 -12.93 -1.54
C LYS A 518 -9.88 -13.86 -0.91
N ALA A 519 -8.60 -13.59 -1.08
CA ALA A 519 -7.58 -14.24 -0.26
C ALA A 519 -7.75 -13.74 1.19
N VAL A 520 -8.18 -14.64 2.08
CA VAL A 520 -8.46 -14.32 3.49
C VAL A 520 -7.29 -14.68 4.41
N ARG A 521 -6.32 -15.44 3.91
CA ARG A 521 -5.17 -15.89 4.69
C ARG A 521 -3.94 -16.15 3.82
N GLU A 522 -2.76 -15.83 4.35
CA GLU A 522 -1.45 -16.14 3.78
C GLU A 522 -0.52 -16.64 4.92
N TRP A 523 0.29 -17.69 4.71
CA TRP A 523 1.29 -18.15 5.71
C TRP A 523 2.40 -19.03 5.10
N SER A 524 3.62 -18.92 5.65
CA SER A 524 4.75 -19.79 5.25
C SER A 524 4.55 -21.24 5.73
N ASP A 525 5.25 -22.20 5.13
CA ASP A 525 5.11 -23.64 5.46
C ASP A 525 5.37 -24.00 6.95
N ASP A 526 6.04 -23.15 7.73
CA ASP A 526 6.21 -23.31 9.18
C ASP A 526 5.22 -22.50 10.03
N GLY A 527 4.25 -21.83 9.41
CA GLY A 527 3.26 -20.97 10.05
C GLY A 527 3.75 -19.56 10.38
N SER A 528 5.01 -19.23 10.08
CA SER A 528 5.49 -17.86 10.17
C SER A 528 4.87 -16.96 9.10
N PHE A 529 4.93 -15.66 9.34
CA PHE A 529 4.33 -14.61 8.50
C PHE A 529 2.84 -14.82 8.24
N ALA A 530 2.15 -15.58 9.10
CA ALA A 530 0.73 -15.79 8.97
C ALA A 530 -0.04 -14.46 9.08
N LEU A 531 -0.90 -14.22 8.10
CA LEU A 531 -1.80 -13.07 8.03
C LEU A 531 -3.22 -13.60 7.83
N LYS A 532 -4.17 -13.02 8.56
CA LYS A 532 -5.61 -13.24 8.36
C LYS A 532 -6.30 -11.91 8.10
N LEU A 533 -7.15 -11.86 7.08
CA LEU A 533 -7.87 -10.67 6.67
C LEU A 533 -9.38 -10.89 6.80
N GLU A 534 -10.07 -9.92 7.39
CA GLU A 534 -11.52 -9.89 7.49
C GLU A 534 -12.06 -8.53 7.04
N TRP A 535 -13.04 -8.53 6.13
CA TRP A 535 -13.65 -7.30 5.61
C TRP A 535 -14.96 -6.99 6.36
N ASP A 536 -15.12 -5.75 6.79
CA ASP A 536 -16.38 -5.30 7.36
C ASP A 536 -17.49 -5.29 6.30
N ARG A 537 -18.68 -5.79 6.67
CA ARG A 537 -19.82 -5.94 5.74
C ARG A 537 -20.50 -4.62 5.39
N ASN A 538 -20.28 -3.58 6.19
CA ASN A 538 -21.01 -2.33 6.10
C ASN A 538 -20.11 -1.18 5.63
N ILE A 539 -18.83 -1.20 5.98
CA ILE A 539 -17.91 -0.12 5.65
C ILE A 539 -16.63 -0.67 5.00
N ARG A 540 -15.91 0.19 4.29
CA ARG A 540 -14.60 -0.12 3.71
C ARG A 540 -13.54 -0.12 4.81
N LEU A 541 -13.50 -1.24 5.51
CA LEU A 541 -12.63 -1.53 6.63
C LEU A 541 -12.16 -2.98 6.54
N THR A 542 -10.87 -3.18 6.73
CA THR A 542 -10.25 -4.51 6.80
C THR A 542 -9.53 -4.67 8.12
N TYR A 543 -9.83 -5.75 8.82
CA TYR A 543 -9.11 -6.21 10.00
C TYR A 543 -8.01 -7.16 9.54
N VAL A 544 -6.77 -6.87 9.92
CA VAL A 544 -5.60 -7.68 9.59
C VAL A 544 -5.01 -8.22 10.88
N THR A 545 -5.03 -9.52 11.07
CA THR A 545 -4.47 -10.20 12.25
C THR A 545 -3.15 -10.86 11.86
N ASP A 546 -2.06 -10.52 12.56
CA ASP A 546 -0.75 -11.12 12.37
C ASP A 546 -0.61 -12.49 13.06
N ALA A 547 0.53 -13.15 12.85
CA ALA A 547 0.80 -14.49 13.35
C ALA A 547 0.85 -14.60 14.89
N LEU A 548 0.98 -13.48 15.60
CA LEU A 548 0.94 -13.40 17.07
C LEU A 548 -0.43 -12.95 17.60
N GLY A 549 -1.41 -12.71 16.72
CA GLY A 549 -2.74 -12.23 17.07
C GLY A 549 -2.86 -10.70 17.18
N GLY A 550 -1.82 -9.95 16.80
CA GLY A 550 -1.87 -8.49 16.72
C GLY A 550 -2.82 -8.03 15.61
N GLU A 551 -3.81 -7.23 15.95
CA GLU A 551 -4.86 -6.80 15.00
C GLU A 551 -4.66 -5.34 14.57
N THR A 552 -4.45 -5.12 13.27
CA THR A 552 -4.35 -3.80 12.64
C THR A 552 -5.56 -3.52 11.77
N TRP A 553 -6.14 -2.32 11.87
CA TRP A 553 -7.36 -1.95 11.15
C TRP A 553 -7.05 -0.95 10.05
N HIS A 554 -7.47 -1.26 8.83
CA HIS A 554 -7.23 -0.43 7.65
C HIS A 554 -8.55 0.13 7.13
N TYR A 555 -8.68 1.46 7.13
CA TYR A 555 -9.80 2.15 6.48
C TYR A 555 -9.34 2.74 5.15
N TYR A 556 -10.14 2.55 4.11
CA TYR A 556 -9.78 2.95 2.75
C TYR A 556 -10.94 3.62 2.00
N ASP A 557 -10.58 4.42 1.01
CA ASP A 557 -11.54 5.06 0.12
C ASP A 557 -12.13 4.08 -0.91
N ILE A 558 -12.95 4.57 -1.83
CA ILE A 558 -13.62 3.71 -2.81
C ILE A 558 -12.62 3.17 -3.85
N GLU A 559 -11.53 3.87 -4.13
CA GLU A 559 -10.46 3.43 -5.03
C GLU A 559 -9.46 2.46 -4.36
N GLY A 560 -9.55 2.27 -3.04
CA GLY A 560 -8.73 1.33 -2.28
C GLY A 560 -7.53 1.95 -1.55
N TYR A 561 -7.39 3.27 -1.55
CA TYR A 561 -6.30 3.94 -0.84
C TYR A 561 -6.60 4.06 0.65
N THR A 562 -5.68 3.57 1.48
CA THR A 562 -5.77 3.67 2.94
C THR A 562 -5.66 5.13 3.39
N TYR A 563 -6.63 5.59 4.18
CA TYR A 563 -6.62 6.93 4.78
C TYR A 563 -6.50 6.92 6.31
N ARG A 564 -6.63 5.76 6.95
CA ARG A 564 -6.46 5.60 8.39
C ARG A 564 -6.03 4.18 8.75
N ILE A 565 -5.07 4.09 9.65
CA ILE A 565 -4.60 2.83 10.23
C ILE A 565 -4.80 2.89 11.75
N ILE A 566 -5.26 1.79 12.35
CA ILE A 566 -5.26 1.59 13.80
C ILE A 566 -4.35 0.39 14.08
N HIS A 567 -3.25 0.61 14.79
CA HIS A 567 -2.29 -0.43 15.13
C HIS A 567 -2.78 -1.31 16.30
N PRO A 568 -2.12 -2.45 16.56
CA PRO A 568 -2.50 -3.35 17.66
C PRO A 568 -2.50 -2.68 19.03
N ASP A 569 -1.62 -1.71 19.26
CA ASP A 569 -1.53 -0.88 20.47
C ASP A 569 -2.61 0.23 20.56
N ARG A 570 -3.47 0.32 19.55
CA ARG A 570 -4.54 1.32 19.36
C ARG A 570 -4.08 2.73 19.01
N LEU A 571 -2.77 2.93 18.78
CA LEU A 571 -2.28 4.13 18.11
C LEU A 571 -2.79 4.17 16.68
N GLN A 572 -2.84 5.38 16.11
CA GLN A 572 -3.46 5.60 14.82
C GLN A 572 -2.68 6.61 14.01
N GLU A 573 -2.63 6.37 12.72
CA GLU A 573 -2.10 7.30 11.73
C GLU A 573 -3.14 7.59 10.66
N TRP A 574 -3.02 8.75 10.01
CA TRP A 574 -3.96 9.21 9.00
C TRP A 574 -3.28 9.79 7.77
N PHE A 575 -3.89 9.58 6.62
CA PHE A 575 -3.42 10.06 5.33
C PHE A 575 -4.53 10.86 4.65
N PHE A 576 -4.21 12.09 4.28
CA PHE A 576 -5.07 12.94 3.47
C PHE A 576 -4.51 13.02 2.07
N ARG A 577 -5.38 12.92 1.07
CA ARG A 577 -4.99 12.90 -0.33
C ARG A 577 -5.80 13.89 -1.16
N ASP A 578 -5.21 14.38 -2.24
CA ASP A 578 -5.94 15.09 -3.30
C ASP A 578 -6.68 14.10 -4.23
N ASP A 579 -7.37 14.62 -5.24
CA ASP A 579 -8.13 13.80 -6.20
C ASP A 579 -7.22 12.92 -7.08
N ALA A 580 -5.96 13.33 -7.28
CA ALA A 580 -4.94 12.53 -7.95
C ALA A 580 -4.27 11.51 -7.02
N LYS A 581 -4.76 11.39 -5.78
CA LYS A 581 -4.27 10.49 -4.71
C LYS A 581 -2.87 10.82 -4.18
N ASN A 582 -2.33 12.00 -4.45
CA ASN A 582 -1.12 12.49 -3.78
C ASN A 582 -1.39 12.76 -2.31
N ILE A 583 -0.48 12.37 -1.41
CA ILE A 583 -0.62 12.68 0.03
C ILE A 583 -0.39 14.16 0.26
N THR A 584 -1.39 14.86 0.79
CA THR A 584 -1.32 16.28 1.17
C THR A 584 -1.01 16.47 2.66
N ARG A 585 -1.32 15.46 3.49
CA ARG A 585 -0.92 15.43 4.91
C ARG A 585 -0.80 13.99 5.42
N HIS A 586 0.25 13.72 6.20
CA HIS A 586 0.38 12.53 7.04
C HIS A 586 0.34 12.93 8.51
N VAL A 587 -0.54 12.31 9.27
CA VAL A 587 -0.61 12.41 10.73
C VAL A 587 -0.02 11.13 11.32
N HIS A 588 1.10 11.25 12.02
CA HIS A 588 1.79 10.14 12.67
C HIS A 588 1.08 9.63 13.93
N THR A 589 1.49 8.46 14.39
CA THR A 589 0.94 7.82 15.61
C THR A 589 1.17 8.60 16.89
N ASP A 590 2.27 9.35 16.97
CA ASP A 590 2.64 10.20 18.11
C ASP A 590 1.89 11.54 18.12
N GLY A 591 1.24 11.85 17.00
CA GLY A 591 0.57 13.09 16.83
C GLY A 591 1.41 14.22 16.20
N THR A 592 2.42 13.90 15.43
CA THR A 592 3.10 14.88 14.58
C THR A 592 2.52 14.87 13.16
N THR A 593 2.85 15.89 12.35
CA THR A 593 2.35 16.00 10.98
C THR A 593 3.41 16.35 9.96
N ASP A 594 3.34 15.71 8.81
CA ASP A 594 3.95 16.19 7.58
C ASP A 594 2.88 16.76 6.65
N ASP A 595 3.12 17.93 6.09
CA ASP A 595 2.27 18.58 5.09
C ASP A 595 2.99 18.66 3.74
N TYR A 596 2.25 18.40 2.68
CA TYR A 596 2.75 18.39 1.31
C TYR A 596 1.85 19.25 0.42
N THR A 597 2.46 20.10 -0.41
CA THR A 597 1.73 20.83 -1.46
C THR A 597 2.28 20.45 -2.82
N TYR A 598 1.39 20.40 -3.81
CA TYR A 598 1.74 20.05 -5.18
C TYR A 598 1.33 21.18 -6.11
N ASP A 599 2.02 21.30 -7.24
CA ASP A 599 1.57 22.15 -8.34
C ASP A 599 0.41 21.51 -9.12
N ALA A 600 -0.05 22.18 -10.19
CA ALA A 600 -1.18 21.72 -11.00
C ALA A 600 -0.91 20.39 -11.73
N ASP A 601 0.37 20.09 -11.99
CA ASP A 601 0.84 18.89 -12.68
C ASP A 601 1.18 17.74 -11.71
N GLY A 602 1.06 17.99 -10.40
CA GLY A 602 1.29 17.01 -9.35
C GLY A 602 2.76 16.90 -8.93
N ASN A 603 3.63 17.88 -9.22
CA ASN A 603 4.98 17.91 -8.67
C ASN A 603 4.95 18.42 -7.23
N LEU A 604 5.68 17.76 -6.34
CA LEU A 604 5.76 18.15 -4.93
C LEU A 604 6.46 19.51 -4.84
N GLN A 605 5.74 20.57 -4.51
CA GLN A 605 6.26 21.93 -4.43
C GLN A 605 6.86 22.23 -3.04
N THR A 606 6.25 21.71 -1.98
CA THR A 606 6.69 21.98 -0.60
C THR A 606 6.43 20.79 0.30
N HIS A 607 7.41 20.46 1.15
CA HIS A 607 7.26 19.54 2.27
C HIS A 607 7.52 20.29 3.58
N THR A 608 6.52 20.35 4.46
CA THR A 608 6.66 20.88 5.82
C THR A 608 6.66 19.72 6.80
N ARG A 609 7.73 19.57 7.57
CA ARG A 609 7.89 18.49 8.55
C ARG A 609 7.21 18.83 9.87
N ALA A 610 7.16 17.84 10.75
CA ALA A 610 6.63 17.92 12.11
C ALA A 610 7.19 19.09 12.95
N ASP A 611 8.47 19.40 12.78
CA ASP A 611 9.17 20.48 13.49
C ASP A 611 8.92 21.88 12.87
N GLY A 612 8.15 21.95 11.78
CA GLY A 612 7.88 23.17 11.02
C GLY A 612 8.98 23.54 10.01
N SER A 613 10.06 22.75 9.93
CA SER A 613 11.07 22.88 8.87
C SER A 613 10.43 22.64 7.52
N ARG A 614 10.87 23.38 6.51
CA ARG A 614 10.23 23.41 5.19
C ARG A 614 11.24 23.27 4.09
N VAL A 615 10.99 22.32 3.20
CA VAL A 615 11.76 22.12 1.97
C VAL A 615 10.91 22.53 0.79
N HIS A 616 11.47 23.31 -0.12
CA HIS A 616 10.85 23.68 -1.38
C HIS A 616 11.55 22.98 -2.54
N PHE A 617 10.75 22.65 -3.56
CA PHE A 617 11.23 21.99 -4.76
C PHE A 617 10.79 22.79 -5.98
N GLU A 618 11.68 22.92 -6.95
CA GLU A 618 11.46 23.62 -8.20
C GLU A 618 11.67 22.64 -9.35
N TYR A 619 10.80 22.72 -10.36
CA TYR A 619 10.83 21.84 -11.52
C TYR A 619 10.81 22.67 -12.81
N ASP A 620 11.37 22.12 -13.87
CA ASP A 620 11.17 22.65 -15.22
C ASP A 620 9.86 22.17 -15.86
N SER A 621 9.60 22.59 -17.09
CA SER A 621 8.41 22.22 -17.87
C SER A 621 8.38 20.73 -18.27
N LEU A 622 9.46 19.99 -18.06
CA LEU A 622 9.53 18.54 -18.27
C LEU A 622 9.43 17.78 -16.94
N HIS A 623 9.03 18.46 -15.85
CA HIS A 623 8.87 17.92 -14.51
C HIS A 623 10.15 17.39 -13.88
N ARG A 624 11.32 17.87 -14.33
CA ARG A 624 12.63 17.52 -13.76
C ARG A 624 12.98 18.49 -12.64
N LEU A 625 13.51 17.96 -11.53
CA LEU A 625 13.85 18.75 -10.35
C LEU A 625 15.07 19.65 -10.63
N THR A 626 14.86 20.96 -10.77
CA THR A 626 15.91 21.95 -11.05
C THR A 626 16.41 22.65 -9.80
N GLY A 627 15.63 22.64 -8.71
CA GLY A 627 15.99 23.32 -7.47
C GLY A 627 15.46 22.60 -6.23
N VAL A 628 16.28 22.56 -5.18
CA VAL A 628 15.84 22.21 -3.82
C VAL A 628 16.28 23.31 -2.88
N ARG A 629 15.39 23.82 -2.04
CA ARG A 629 15.73 24.75 -0.97
C ARG A 629 15.39 24.12 0.37
N ASP A 630 16.40 23.91 1.21
CA ASP A 630 16.21 23.36 2.56
C ASP A 630 15.57 24.39 3.52
N ALA A 631 15.42 23.97 4.78
CA ALA A 631 14.82 24.80 5.81
C ALA A 631 15.74 25.93 6.28
N GLU A 632 17.06 25.72 6.18
CA GLU A 632 18.13 26.66 6.51
C GLU A 632 18.32 27.73 5.41
N GLY A 633 17.72 27.54 4.24
CA GLY A 633 17.79 28.42 3.08
C GLY A 633 18.91 28.07 2.10
N GLY A 634 19.63 26.97 2.31
CA GLY A 634 20.55 26.39 1.35
C GLY A 634 19.82 25.96 0.08
N VAL A 635 20.42 26.24 -1.08
CA VAL A 635 19.81 25.98 -2.39
C VAL A 635 20.72 25.05 -3.20
N TRP A 636 20.19 23.91 -3.59
CA TRP A 636 20.78 23.05 -4.61
C TRP A 636 20.17 23.40 -5.95
N LYS A 637 20.99 23.45 -7.00
CA LYS A 637 20.54 23.65 -8.38
C LYS A 637 20.98 22.51 -9.27
N ARG A 638 20.18 22.21 -10.28
CA ARG A 638 20.40 21.13 -11.24
C ARG A 638 20.04 21.55 -12.64
N ASP A 639 20.95 21.28 -13.58
CA ASP A 639 20.71 21.48 -15.01
C ASP A 639 20.77 20.14 -15.76
N TYR A 640 19.98 20.02 -16.82
CA TYR A 640 19.82 18.80 -17.58
C TYR A 640 20.03 19.05 -19.07
N ASP A 641 20.51 18.04 -19.80
CA ASP A 641 20.52 18.07 -21.25
C ASP A 641 19.13 17.81 -21.86
N ALA A 642 19.06 17.75 -23.19
CA ALA A 642 17.82 17.48 -23.92
C ALA A 642 17.29 16.05 -23.71
N GLN A 643 18.17 15.10 -23.37
CA GLN A 643 17.79 13.72 -23.08
C GLN A 643 17.27 13.58 -21.65
N GLY A 644 17.57 14.53 -20.76
CA GLY A 644 17.16 14.49 -19.35
C GLY A 644 18.24 14.02 -18.41
N HIS A 645 19.47 13.87 -18.87
CA HIS A 645 20.59 13.53 -18.01
C HIS A 645 21.10 14.77 -17.26
N LEU A 646 21.47 14.61 -15.99
CA LEU A 646 21.93 15.68 -15.12
C LEU A 646 23.31 16.17 -15.56
N THR A 647 23.41 17.35 -16.16
CA THR A 647 24.70 17.89 -16.64
C THR A 647 25.47 18.67 -15.59
N GLU A 648 24.77 19.26 -14.63
CA GLU A 648 25.36 20.12 -13.60
C GLU A 648 24.57 20.02 -12.29
N GLU A 649 25.28 19.95 -11.16
CA GLU A 649 24.72 20.12 -9.83
C GLU A 649 25.55 21.14 -9.04
N ILE A 650 24.86 22.13 -8.45
CA ILE A 650 25.48 23.15 -7.61
C ILE A 650 24.96 22.98 -6.18
N ASP A 651 25.86 22.85 -5.20
CA ASP A 651 25.51 22.80 -3.78
C ASP A 651 25.22 24.21 -3.20
N PRO A 652 24.67 24.32 -1.96
CA PRO A 652 24.40 25.61 -1.32
C PRO A 652 25.61 26.51 -1.11
N LEU A 653 26.84 25.98 -1.17
CA LEU A 653 28.08 26.73 -1.05
C LEU A 653 28.60 27.23 -2.41
N GLY A 654 27.91 26.89 -3.51
CA GLY A 654 28.32 27.23 -4.87
C GLY A 654 29.31 26.25 -5.48
N HIS A 655 29.56 25.10 -4.85
CA HIS A 655 30.40 24.06 -5.42
C HIS A 655 29.67 23.35 -6.54
N LYS A 656 30.30 23.34 -7.72
CA LYS A 656 29.72 22.82 -8.95
C LYS A 656 30.30 21.45 -9.29
N THR A 657 29.44 20.48 -9.60
CA THR A 657 29.82 19.17 -10.14
C THR A 657 29.22 19.03 -11.54
N GLU A 658 30.03 18.62 -12.52
CA GLU A 658 29.60 18.47 -13.92
C GLU A 658 29.65 17.02 -14.35
N TYR A 659 28.72 16.63 -15.23
CA TYR A 659 28.62 15.29 -15.77
C TYR A 659 28.57 15.32 -17.30
N ALA A 660 29.20 14.33 -17.93
CA ALA A 660 29.06 14.09 -19.37
C ALA A 660 28.72 12.63 -19.62
N TYR A 661 27.91 12.39 -20.65
CA TYR A 661 27.30 11.10 -20.95
C TYR A 661 27.71 10.58 -22.32
N ASP A 662 27.66 9.26 -22.49
CA ASP A 662 27.69 8.65 -23.83
C ASP A 662 26.30 8.64 -24.48
N LYS A 663 26.21 8.13 -25.71
CA LYS A 663 24.95 8.05 -26.47
C LYS A 663 23.87 7.17 -25.82
N ALA A 664 24.25 6.30 -24.88
CA ALA A 664 23.32 5.45 -24.15
C ALA A 664 22.94 6.05 -22.79
N GLY A 665 23.25 7.33 -22.55
CA GLY A 665 22.91 8.04 -21.31
C GLY A 665 23.75 7.65 -20.10
N ARG A 666 24.91 7.02 -20.30
CA ARG A 666 25.78 6.56 -19.20
C ARG A 666 26.88 7.58 -18.91
N PRO A 667 27.19 7.90 -17.64
CA PRO A 667 28.16 8.93 -17.31
C PRO A 667 29.58 8.46 -17.68
N VAL A 668 30.24 9.15 -18.60
CA VAL A 668 31.62 8.87 -19.03
C VAL A 668 32.64 9.80 -18.37
N ARG A 669 32.19 10.94 -17.84
CA ARG A 669 33.05 11.90 -17.15
C ARG A 669 32.28 12.60 -16.04
N ILE A 670 32.93 12.74 -14.88
CA ILE A 670 32.42 13.52 -13.74
C ILE A 670 33.53 14.47 -13.29
N THR A 671 33.26 15.77 -13.29
CA THR A 671 34.21 16.79 -12.79
C THR A 671 33.68 17.32 -11.46
N ASP A 672 34.42 17.09 -10.38
CA ASP A 672 34.06 17.63 -9.06
C ASP A 672 34.37 19.13 -8.95
N ALA A 673 33.89 19.75 -7.87
CA ALA A 673 34.07 21.19 -7.64
C ALA A 673 35.51 21.66 -7.44
N LYS A 674 36.46 20.74 -7.23
CA LYS A 674 37.89 21.03 -7.15
C LYS A 674 38.59 20.85 -8.51
N GLY A 675 37.85 20.50 -9.56
CA GLY A 675 38.37 20.18 -10.89
C GLY A 675 38.89 18.75 -11.01
N GLY A 676 38.66 17.89 -10.02
CA GLY A 676 39.01 16.48 -10.08
C GLY A 676 38.13 15.75 -11.10
N VAL A 677 38.75 15.05 -12.05
CA VAL A 677 38.03 14.37 -13.13
C VAL A 677 38.02 12.86 -12.89
N LYS A 678 36.84 12.27 -12.89
CA LYS A 678 36.62 10.82 -12.97
C LYS A 678 36.23 10.47 -14.40
N ALA A 679 36.77 9.37 -14.93
CA ALA A 679 36.44 8.88 -16.26
C ALA A 679 35.95 7.42 -16.21
N LEU A 680 34.89 7.11 -16.94
CA LEU A 680 34.26 5.79 -16.99
C LEU A 680 34.16 5.33 -18.44
N ALA A 681 34.34 4.02 -18.66
CA ALA A 681 34.14 3.40 -19.96
C ALA A 681 33.29 2.14 -19.81
N TYR A 682 32.41 1.89 -20.77
CA TYR A 682 31.44 0.81 -20.73
C TYR A 682 31.49 -0.09 -21.97
N SER A 683 31.07 -1.33 -21.81
CA SER A 683 30.81 -2.26 -22.92
C SER A 683 29.56 -1.83 -23.70
N ALA A 684 29.32 -2.46 -24.86
CA ALA A 684 28.08 -2.27 -25.63
C ALA A 684 26.84 -2.69 -24.82
N SER A 685 26.96 -3.72 -23.97
CA SER A 685 25.86 -4.26 -23.16
C SER A 685 25.56 -3.47 -21.88
N GLY A 686 26.32 -2.42 -21.54
CA GLY A 686 26.07 -1.62 -20.32
C GLY A 686 27.13 -1.74 -19.21
N GLN A 687 28.07 -2.67 -19.33
CA GLN A 687 28.93 -3.06 -18.20
C GLN A 687 30.16 -2.15 -18.07
N LEU A 688 30.57 -1.82 -16.85
CA LEU A 688 31.72 -0.94 -16.61
C LEU A 688 33.04 -1.65 -16.94
N LEU A 689 33.77 -1.21 -17.96
CA LEU A 689 35.06 -1.77 -18.36
C LEU A 689 36.24 -1.13 -17.62
N SER A 690 36.15 0.18 -17.34
CA SER A 690 37.19 0.89 -16.60
C SER A 690 36.68 2.11 -15.87
N TYR A 691 37.33 2.44 -14.75
CA TYR A 691 37.10 3.63 -13.95
C TYR A 691 38.44 4.25 -13.61
N THR A 692 38.62 5.51 -13.95
CA THR A 692 39.79 6.31 -13.56
C THR A 692 39.35 7.36 -12.55
N ASP A 693 39.97 7.35 -11.36
CA ASP A 693 39.69 8.34 -10.33
C ASP A 693 40.38 9.69 -10.59
N CYS A 694 40.11 10.68 -9.74
CA CYS A 694 40.68 12.02 -9.86
C CYS A 694 42.20 12.09 -9.66
N SER A 695 42.85 11.01 -9.19
CA SER A 695 44.30 10.90 -9.11
C SER A 695 44.93 10.29 -10.37
N GLY A 696 44.11 9.94 -11.37
CA GLY A 696 44.57 9.30 -12.61
C GLY A 696 44.79 7.79 -12.49
N LYS A 697 44.35 7.17 -11.40
CA LYS A 697 44.48 5.73 -11.18
C LYS A 697 43.29 4.98 -11.76
N THR A 698 43.55 3.89 -12.47
CA THR A 698 42.54 3.16 -13.24
C THR A 698 42.31 1.74 -12.73
N SER A 699 41.06 1.41 -12.42
CA SER A 699 40.58 0.04 -12.22
C SER A 699 39.90 -0.48 -13.50
N ARG A 700 39.93 -1.81 -13.72
CA ARG A 700 39.34 -2.46 -14.90
C ARG A 700 38.54 -3.71 -14.53
N TRP A 701 37.56 -4.06 -15.34
CA TRP A 701 36.73 -5.25 -15.15
C TRP A 701 36.54 -6.00 -16.46
N GLU A 702 36.52 -7.33 -16.37
CA GLU A 702 36.25 -8.27 -17.47
C GLU A 702 35.02 -9.13 -17.12
N TYR A 703 34.22 -9.50 -18.11
CA TYR A 703 32.95 -10.20 -17.92
C TYR A 703 32.83 -11.42 -18.85
N ASP A 704 32.02 -12.41 -18.45
CA ASP A 704 31.66 -13.55 -19.31
C ASP A 704 30.50 -13.24 -20.27
N GLU A 705 30.14 -14.21 -21.11
CA GLU A 705 29.06 -14.09 -22.09
C GLU A 705 27.65 -13.95 -21.47
N ARG A 706 27.48 -14.32 -20.18
CA ARG A 706 26.26 -14.11 -19.39
C ARG A 706 26.25 -12.73 -18.73
N GLY A 707 27.30 -11.94 -18.91
CA GLY A 707 27.45 -10.61 -18.33
C GLY A 707 27.94 -10.60 -16.87
N ARG A 708 28.45 -11.71 -16.36
CA ARG A 708 28.93 -11.83 -14.97
C ARG A 708 30.41 -11.46 -14.90
N LEU A 709 30.82 -10.83 -13.80
CA LEU A 709 32.19 -10.36 -13.60
C LEU A 709 33.15 -11.54 -13.50
N THR A 710 34.12 -11.69 -14.38
CA THR A 710 35.12 -12.78 -14.33
C THR A 710 36.45 -12.33 -13.74
N LYS A 711 36.76 -11.02 -13.81
CA LYS A 711 38.01 -10.47 -13.30
C LYS A 711 37.89 -8.99 -12.98
N ALA A 712 38.41 -8.59 -11.82
CA ALA A 712 38.58 -7.20 -11.42
C ALA A 712 40.07 -6.89 -11.24
N ILE A 713 40.53 -5.78 -11.80
CA ILE A 713 41.91 -5.31 -11.68
C ILE A 713 41.86 -3.96 -10.96
N ASP A 714 42.46 -3.89 -9.78
CA ASP A 714 42.52 -2.65 -9.02
C ASP A 714 43.52 -1.64 -9.62
N ALA A 715 43.51 -0.41 -9.07
CA ALA A 715 44.41 0.66 -9.46
C ALA A 715 45.91 0.35 -9.27
N ALA A 716 46.26 -0.62 -8.40
CA ALA A 716 47.63 -1.07 -8.18
C ALA A 716 48.04 -2.20 -9.14
N GLY A 717 47.10 -2.70 -9.96
CA GLY A 717 47.31 -3.78 -10.91
C GLY A 717 47.08 -5.18 -10.33
N ASN A 718 46.56 -5.28 -9.10
CA ASN A 718 46.21 -6.56 -8.51
C ASN A 718 44.93 -7.10 -9.15
N ALA A 719 44.94 -8.37 -9.56
CA ALA A 719 43.82 -9.01 -10.25
C ALA A 719 43.12 -10.03 -9.35
N THR A 720 41.82 -9.88 -9.18
CA THR A 720 40.94 -10.85 -8.52
C THR A 720 40.07 -11.52 -9.59
N GLY A 721 40.05 -12.86 -9.61
CA GLY A 721 39.23 -13.67 -10.52
C GLY A 721 37.97 -14.19 -9.85
N TYR A 722 36.91 -14.43 -10.63
CA TYR A 722 35.61 -14.91 -10.16
C TYR A 722 35.12 -16.06 -11.05
N ARG A 723 34.57 -17.11 -10.44
CA ARG A 723 33.94 -18.24 -11.16
C ARG A 723 32.55 -18.51 -10.62
N TYR A 724 31.69 -19.04 -11.49
CA TYR A 724 30.27 -19.24 -11.21
C TYR A 724 29.81 -20.63 -11.61
N ALA A 725 28.91 -21.21 -10.81
CA ALA A 725 28.19 -22.44 -11.09
C ALA A 725 26.70 -22.23 -10.81
N ALA A 726 25.82 -22.78 -11.67
CA ALA A 726 24.36 -22.61 -11.58
C ALA A 726 23.94 -21.15 -11.32
N GLY A 727 24.50 -20.22 -12.11
CA GLY A 727 24.20 -18.79 -12.00
C GLY A 727 24.84 -18.05 -10.81
N GLN A 728 25.44 -18.75 -9.85
CA GLN A 728 25.88 -18.19 -8.57
C GLN A 728 27.40 -18.23 -8.41
N LEU A 729 27.94 -17.31 -7.59
CA LEU A 729 29.38 -17.24 -7.33
C LEU A 729 29.82 -18.52 -6.62
N GLU A 730 30.81 -19.20 -7.19
CA GLU A 730 31.37 -20.45 -6.66
C GLU A 730 32.80 -20.23 -6.13
N GLU A 731 33.57 -19.36 -6.78
CA GLU A 731 34.98 -19.18 -6.44
C GLU A 731 35.45 -17.74 -6.62
N VAL A 732 36.31 -17.29 -5.70
CA VAL A 732 37.08 -16.05 -5.82
C VAL A 732 38.57 -16.38 -5.73
N VAL A 733 39.33 -15.99 -6.74
CA VAL A 733 40.79 -16.17 -6.80
C VAL A 733 41.44 -14.82 -6.53
N GLN A 734 42.12 -14.69 -5.40
CA GLN A 734 42.78 -13.46 -4.98
C GLN A 734 44.08 -13.21 -5.78
N PRO A 735 44.63 -11.98 -5.74
CA PRO A 735 45.86 -11.64 -6.47
C PRO A 735 47.06 -12.53 -6.11
N ASP A 736 47.13 -13.00 -4.86
CA ASP A 736 48.15 -13.93 -4.36
C ASP A 736 47.87 -15.40 -4.71
N GLN A 737 46.88 -15.66 -5.57
CA GLN A 737 46.39 -16.98 -6.00
C GLN A 737 45.71 -17.80 -4.90
N THR A 738 45.42 -17.20 -3.73
CA THR A 738 44.56 -17.87 -2.75
C THR A 738 43.12 -17.93 -3.24
N ILE A 739 42.39 -18.95 -2.80
CA ILE A 739 41.07 -19.28 -3.33
C ILE A 739 40.05 -19.30 -2.18
N GLU A 740 38.95 -18.59 -2.36
CA GLU A 740 37.75 -18.73 -1.53
C GLU A 740 36.64 -19.42 -2.32
N GLN A 741 35.91 -20.32 -1.67
CA GLN A 741 34.83 -21.10 -2.30
C GLN A 741 33.49 -20.88 -1.62
N PHE A 742 32.42 -20.87 -2.40
CA PHE A 742 31.07 -20.58 -1.95
C PHE A 742 30.11 -21.64 -2.49
N GLU A 743 29.29 -22.20 -1.61
CA GLU A 743 28.18 -23.08 -1.97
C GLU A 743 26.89 -22.37 -1.57
N HIS A 744 25.93 -22.32 -2.47
CA HIS A 744 24.67 -21.61 -2.30
C HIS A 744 23.50 -22.56 -2.60
N ASP A 745 22.31 -22.22 -2.13
CA ASP A 745 21.07 -22.86 -2.61
C ASP A 745 20.49 -22.12 -3.83
N ALA A 746 19.44 -22.66 -4.43
CA ALA A 746 18.82 -22.11 -5.63
C ALA A 746 18.26 -20.67 -5.48
N GLU A 747 18.08 -20.16 -4.26
CA GLU A 747 17.70 -18.76 -4.02
C GLU A 747 18.90 -17.83 -3.76
N GLY A 748 20.13 -18.35 -3.90
CA GLY A 748 21.37 -17.58 -3.74
C GLY A 748 21.80 -17.41 -2.31
N ARG A 749 21.22 -18.17 -1.37
CA ARG A 749 21.60 -18.08 0.04
C ARG A 749 22.79 -18.97 0.32
N LEU A 750 23.78 -18.45 1.03
CA LEU A 750 25.04 -19.12 1.29
C LEU A 750 24.83 -20.34 2.20
N LEU A 751 25.16 -21.54 1.72
CA LEU A 751 25.15 -22.78 2.50
C LEU A 751 26.52 -23.04 3.16
N LYS A 752 27.59 -22.66 2.48
CA LYS A 752 28.97 -22.84 2.97
C LYS A 752 29.91 -21.84 2.31
N HIS A 753 30.82 -21.28 3.11
CA HIS A 753 31.98 -20.52 2.65
C HIS A 753 33.25 -21.21 3.13
N THR A 754 34.19 -21.45 2.24
CA THR A 754 35.52 -21.96 2.55
C THR A 754 36.52 -20.84 2.26
N ASP A 755 37.24 -20.39 3.28
CA ASP A 755 38.22 -19.32 3.11
C ASP A 755 39.53 -19.80 2.44
N ALA A 756 40.42 -18.84 2.16
CA ALA A 756 41.75 -19.07 1.60
C ALA A 756 42.63 -20.07 2.36
N LEU A 757 42.34 -20.33 3.64
CA LEU A 757 43.07 -21.28 4.48
C LEU A 757 42.40 -22.67 4.51
N GLY A 758 41.36 -22.88 3.70
CA GLY A 758 40.59 -24.12 3.64
C GLY A 758 39.61 -24.30 4.82
N ARG A 759 39.34 -23.23 5.59
CA ARG A 759 38.46 -23.32 6.75
C ARG A 759 37.03 -23.03 6.34
N ALA A 760 36.09 -23.89 6.75
CA ALA A 760 34.70 -23.83 6.31
C ALA A 760 33.78 -23.22 7.38
N THR A 761 32.99 -22.23 6.99
CA THR A 761 31.80 -21.75 7.71
C THR A 761 30.55 -22.28 7.01
N ARG A 762 29.60 -22.84 7.77
CA ARG A 762 28.38 -23.46 7.24
C ARG A 762 27.14 -22.76 7.78
N TYR A 763 26.09 -22.74 6.97
CA TYR A 763 24.82 -22.08 7.28
C TYR A 763 23.66 -23.04 7.03
N SER A 764 22.59 -22.85 7.79
CA SER A 764 21.31 -23.53 7.57
C SER A 764 20.17 -22.53 7.64
N TYR A 765 19.03 -22.86 7.04
CA TYR A 765 17.88 -21.98 6.93
C TYR A 765 16.59 -22.67 7.39
N THR A 766 15.64 -21.88 7.92
CA THR A 766 14.30 -22.34 8.31
C THR A 766 13.44 -22.62 7.08
N ARG A 767 12.24 -23.17 7.28
CA ARG A 767 11.26 -23.37 6.19
C ARG A 767 10.71 -22.05 5.66
N ALA A 768 10.66 -21.00 6.47
CA ALA A 768 10.41 -19.62 6.02
C ALA A 768 11.62 -18.95 5.34
N GLY A 769 12.78 -19.61 5.36
CA GLY A 769 13.99 -19.14 4.70
C GLY A 769 14.88 -18.17 5.49
N LEU A 770 14.61 -18.02 6.79
CA LEU A 770 15.46 -17.26 7.71
C LEU A 770 16.70 -18.08 8.09
N ILE A 771 17.83 -17.45 8.39
CA ILE A 771 19.02 -18.18 8.87
C ILE A 771 18.68 -18.92 10.17
N ALA A 772 18.85 -20.24 10.21
CA ALA A 772 18.57 -21.07 11.38
C ALA A 772 19.83 -21.38 12.21
N GLY A 773 20.99 -21.43 11.56
CA GLY A 773 22.25 -21.74 12.21
C GLY A 773 23.47 -21.34 11.40
N ARG A 774 24.56 -21.10 12.11
CA ARG A 774 25.89 -20.88 11.55
C ARG A 774 26.92 -21.68 12.35
N THR A 775 27.76 -22.46 11.68
CA THR A 775 28.92 -23.10 12.30
C THR A 775 30.18 -22.49 11.73
N ASP A 776 30.98 -21.85 12.58
CA ASP A 776 32.23 -21.20 12.18
C ASP A 776 33.35 -22.21 11.85
N ALA A 777 34.43 -21.70 11.28
CA ALA A 777 35.65 -22.44 10.97
C ALA A 777 36.28 -23.20 12.17
N ALA A 778 36.01 -22.79 13.40
CA ALA A 778 36.50 -23.43 14.62
C ALA A 778 35.52 -24.48 15.17
N GLY A 779 34.43 -24.77 14.44
CA GLY A 779 33.38 -25.71 14.84
C GLY A 779 32.42 -25.15 15.89
N ARG A 780 32.44 -23.83 16.15
CA ARG A 780 31.48 -23.20 17.06
C ARG A 780 30.18 -22.96 16.31
N SER A 781 29.10 -23.54 16.82
CA SER A 781 27.77 -23.32 16.28
C SER A 781 27.04 -22.20 17.02
N LEU A 782 26.34 -21.37 16.25
CA LEU A 782 25.40 -20.35 16.70
C LEU A 782 24.04 -20.69 16.08
N ARG A 783 23.01 -20.84 16.89
CA ARG A 783 21.62 -21.04 16.44
C ARG A 783 20.82 -19.75 16.56
N TYR A 784 19.94 -19.54 15.61
CA TYR A 784 19.08 -18.38 15.51
C TYR A 784 17.63 -18.82 15.71
N TYR A 785 16.94 -18.20 16.66
CA TYR A 785 15.53 -18.45 16.91
C TYR A 785 14.72 -17.24 16.51
N TRP A 786 13.65 -17.49 15.76
CA TRP A 786 12.77 -16.47 15.22
C TRP A 786 11.37 -16.69 15.78
N ASP A 787 10.67 -15.60 16.07
CA ASP A 787 9.23 -15.69 16.28
C ASP A 787 8.46 -15.79 14.95
N LEU A 788 7.14 -15.96 15.05
CA LEU A 788 6.27 -16.10 13.88
C LEU A 788 6.17 -14.83 13.02
N LEU A 789 6.69 -13.68 13.46
CA LEU A 789 6.78 -12.46 12.66
C LEU A 789 8.16 -12.31 12.01
N GLY A 790 9.04 -13.30 12.14
CA GLY A 790 10.40 -13.25 11.62
C GLY A 790 11.33 -12.33 12.41
N ARG A 791 11.03 -12.04 13.67
CA ARG A 791 11.90 -11.25 14.55
C ARG A 791 12.84 -12.20 15.30
N LEU A 792 14.13 -11.86 15.33
CA LEU A 792 15.13 -12.63 16.08
C LEU A 792 14.82 -12.52 17.58
N THR A 793 14.59 -13.65 18.25
CA THR A 793 14.27 -13.69 19.68
C THR A 793 15.45 -14.18 20.53
N GLU A 794 16.26 -15.08 20.00
CA GLU A 794 17.37 -15.69 20.75
C GLU A 794 18.54 -16.09 19.82
N LEU A 795 19.74 -16.04 20.39
CA LEU A 795 20.97 -16.57 19.83
C LEU A 795 21.58 -17.55 20.84
N GLN A 796 21.85 -18.79 20.40
CA GLN A 796 22.40 -19.84 21.26
C GLN A 796 23.71 -20.41 20.73
#